data_AF-E0UKU9-F1
#
_entry.id   AF-E0UKU9-F1
#
_cell.length_a   1.000
_cell.length_b   1.000
_cell.length_c   1.000
_cell.angle_alpha   90.00
_cell.angle_beta   90.00
_cell.angle_gamma   90.00
#
_symmetry.space_group_name_H-M   'P 1'
#
loop_
_entity.id
_entity.type
_entity.pdbx_description
1 polymer ?
#
loop_
_entity_poly.entity_id
_entity_poly.type
_entity_poly.pdbx_seq_one_letter_code
_entity_poly.pdbx_strand_id
1 'polypeptide(L)'
;MKTSSWKISNTVLPEVDLWVAVQRHWMISAITASLVFGMLAYKTFKEPKIYKSEALIVVGNQVGIPIVQDAQNNTTKDVVENLATEIEILQSPTLLNRAIKKIESPYNDIPLWQIQSNLSLHQPENTNVLSLSYQDTDRSRAKAILDKIVAIYIEYSEESRRSPVTNAINFIEQKLPDAQKALEKYSSALTNFRTQNNLDNPDNNVSLAYSAKEELEKEIDMAEAELSQLKKREQELKRQMEQIGQNPMTAIPDAVLSQDPTYQTLLQQLNNLEIQYKLEQSRYNSQNPILQELKENRDKLEQLLQQKSKEVLLSQSFANNLKKVKSGAIQENLATLLLQTQIDSSVQEKRLSILRQQAVEANLKLQKMLRLQQDYQELQRQYQFQAKMVNEFLGKLQELRVQKAQDTFTWKVIEPPNLPNSPIARSRLRGLILGGIAGILAGVGVAFVLEKFNFRLKDIKSIQEVTQLEILGVIPQYQTAMSLGLGSDSFTEAIRSLALTLSFQNPQITGKIIAVTSATTEEGKTTITYNLGLALTEIGKKVLIVDGNFSNPMLHEVFSLPNTQGLTTTIATELSWSKIVQSFEEETATNGINPQQELTFLSSVNGMKTNKIKNSNHKITNNLNSIFAKVSLKANLMPNSSLSESLIEKYPDVLTSGPVGKNSFSWLVAPKMNELLNSWRQAYDYVLFDTSSLTGLADAQTITSKVDEVILVISQNRVEISLVTEALKILQRNNSRVLGVVVNNLGRVKS
;
A
#
# COMPACT_ATOMS: atom_id res chain seq x y z
N MET A 1 -41.78 51.29 -30.35
CA MET A 1 -40.40 50.87 -30.67
C MET A 1 -39.74 50.36 -29.40
N LYS A 2 -39.19 49.14 -29.41
CA LYS A 2 -38.57 48.50 -28.24
C LYS A 2 -37.30 49.25 -27.84
N THR A 3 -37.23 49.75 -26.61
CA THR A 3 -35.97 50.19 -25.99
C THR A 3 -35.10 48.94 -25.79
N SER A 4 -34.07 48.76 -26.62
CA SER A 4 -33.16 47.63 -26.53
C SER A 4 -32.27 47.78 -25.30
N SER A 5 -32.62 47.10 -24.20
CA SER A 5 -31.75 46.95 -23.04
C SER A 5 -30.66 45.92 -23.36
N TRP A 6 -29.52 46.38 -23.84
CA TRP A 6 -28.33 45.55 -24.01
C TRP A 6 -27.64 45.35 -22.65
N LYS A 7 -27.16 44.13 -22.36
CA LYS A 7 -26.53 43.79 -21.07
C LYS A 7 -25.02 43.82 -21.23
N ILE A 8 -24.34 44.53 -20.31
CA ILE A 8 -22.87 44.49 -20.27
C ILE A 8 -22.44 43.13 -19.73
N SER A 9 -21.69 42.37 -20.53
CA SER A 9 -21.06 41.12 -20.10
C SER A 9 -20.03 41.43 -19.02
N ASN A 10 -20.36 41.13 -17.77
CA ASN A 10 -19.36 41.01 -16.72
C ASN A 10 -18.79 39.60 -16.83
N THR A 11 -17.52 39.50 -17.22
CA THR A 11 -16.67 38.29 -17.22
C THR A 11 -16.89 37.28 -18.33
N VAL A 12 -16.09 37.39 -19.40
CA VAL A 12 -15.49 36.23 -20.07
C VAL A 12 -14.06 36.61 -20.42
N LEU A 13 -13.09 36.12 -19.63
CA LEU A 13 -11.72 36.02 -20.13
C LEU A 13 -11.78 34.97 -21.24
N PRO A 14 -11.35 35.27 -22.48
CA PRO A 14 -11.39 34.28 -23.55
C PRO A 14 -10.61 33.03 -23.11
N GLU A 15 -11.15 31.84 -23.36
CA GLU A 15 -10.44 30.59 -23.13
C GLU A 15 -9.13 30.66 -23.92
N VAL A 16 -8.01 30.60 -23.19
CA VAL A 16 -6.69 30.64 -23.79
C VAL A 16 -6.41 29.27 -24.38
N ASP A 17 -6.45 29.17 -25.71
CA ASP A 17 -6.01 27.98 -26.40
C ASP A 17 -4.49 27.82 -26.25
N LEU A 18 -4.10 26.76 -25.54
CA LEU A 18 -2.71 26.37 -25.31
C LEU A 18 -1.93 26.22 -26.62
N TRP A 19 -2.58 25.77 -27.69
CA TRP A 19 -1.95 25.61 -29.00
C TRP A 19 -1.56 26.97 -29.61
N VAL A 20 -2.47 27.93 -29.55
CA VAL A 20 -2.24 29.30 -30.05
C VAL A 20 -1.17 30.01 -29.21
N ALA A 21 -1.20 29.83 -27.89
CA ALA A 21 -0.19 30.38 -26.98
C ALA A 21 1.23 29.90 -27.32
N VAL A 22 1.38 28.59 -27.56
CA VAL A 22 2.67 27.98 -27.92
C VAL A 22 3.11 28.42 -29.31
N GLN A 23 2.20 28.50 -30.30
CA GLN A 23 2.56 28.98 -31.65
C GLN A 23 3.04 30.42 -31.64
N ARG A 24 2.40 31.30 -30.88
CA ARG A 24 2.77 32.73 -30.85
C ARG A 24 4.08 32.99 -30.11
N HIS A 25 4.33 32.23 -29.05
CA HIS A 25 5.50 32.38 -28.18
C HIS A 25 6.51 31.24 -28.34
N TRP A 26 6.55 30.60 -29.51
CA TRP A 26 7.34 29.39 -29.75
C TRP A 26 8.83 29.58 -29.45
N MET A 27 9.39 30.76 -29.75
CA MET A 27 10.79 31.09 -29.44
C MET A 27 11.06 31.11 -27.93
N ILE A 28 10.17 31.71 -27.16
CA ILE A 28 10.32 31.83 -25.70
C ILE A 28 10.13 30.47 -25.05
N SER A 29 9.12 29.70 -25.49
CA SER A 29 8.91 28.32 -25.05
C SER A 29 10.16 27.46 -25.31
N ALA A 30 10.74 27.54 -26.52
CA ALA A 30 11.92 26.78 -26.89
C ALA A 30 13.15 27.16 -26.04
N ILE A 31 13.42 28.45 -25.84
CA ILE A 31 14.54 28.92 -25.00
C ILE A 31 14.38 28.42 -23.57
N THR A 32 13.18 28.52 -23.00
CA THR A 32 12.90 28.09 -21.63
C THR A 32 13.08 26.57 -21.48
N ALA A 33 12.56 25.80 -22.44
CA ALA A 33 12.71 24.36 -22.48
C ALA A 33 14.18 23.93 -22.59
N SER A 34 14.96 24.58 -23.45
CA SER A 34 16.40 24.31 -23.60
C SER A 34 17.20 24.67 -22.34
N LEU A 35 16.89 25.78 -21.65
CA LEU A 35 17.56 26.16 -20.40
C LEU A 35 17.32 25.14 -19.29
N VAL A 36 16.05 24.74 -19.10
CA VAL A 36 15.67 23.75 -18.08
C VAL A 36 16.29 22.38 -18.41
N PHE A 37 16.23 21.97 -19.67
CA PHE A 37 16.88 20.74 -20.12
C PHE A 37 18.40 20.78 -19.88
N GLY A 38 19.07 21.86 -20.27
CA GLY A 38 20.51 22.03 -20.11
C GLY A 38 20.95 21.99 -18.64
N MET A 39 20.20 22.63 -17.74
CA MET A 39 20.46 22.60 -16.31
C MET A 39 20.33 21.18 -15.71
N LEU A 40 19.27 20.46 -16.07
CA LEU A 40 19.03 19.10 -15.59
C LEU A 40 20.00 18.08 -16.21
N ALA A 41 20.36 18.25 -17.48
CA ALA A 41 21.40 17.48 -18.14
C ALA A 41 22.75 17.69 -17.45
N TYR A 42 23.14 18.95 -17.19
CA TYR A 42 24.37 19.29 -16.46
C TYR A 42 24.43 18.61 -15.10
N LYS A 43 23.34 18.66 -14.32
CA LYS A 43 23.25 17.96 -13.04
C LYS A 43 23.43 16.45 -13.19
N THR A 44 22.78 15.85 -14.19
CA THR A 44 22.87 14.41 -14.49
C THR A 44 24.30 13.99 -14.85
N PHE A 45 25.06 14.84 -15.55
CA PHE A 45 26.45 14.57 -15.91
C PHE A 45 27.45 14.78 -14.75
N LYS A 46 27.10 15.58 -13.74
CA LYS A 46 27.96 15.90 -12.60
C LYS A 46 27.78 14.95 -11.41
N GLU A 47 26.82 14.02 -11.45
CA GLU A 47 26.66 13.01 -10.40
C GLU A 47 27.89 12.09 -10.29
N PRO A 48 28.36 11.79 -9.06
CA PRO A 48 29.53 10.93 -8.86
C PRO A 48 29.26 9.51 -9.35
N LYS A 49 30.31 8.88 -9.88
CA LYS A 49 30.28 7.48 -10.32
C LYS A 49 30.14 6.57 -9.09
N ILE A 50 29.14 5.70 -9.07
CA ILE A 50 28.94 4.70 -8.02
C ILE A 50 29.51 3.37 -8.51
N TYR A 51 30.27 2.68 -7.68
CA TYR A 51 30.91 1.39 -7.93
C TYR A 51 30.33 0.33 -7.01
N LYS A 52 30.13 -0.90 -7.52
CA LYS A 52 29.60 -2.04 -6.76
C LYS A 52 30.69 -3.08 -6.59
N SER A 53 31.08 -3.39 -5.36
CA SER A 53 31.86 -4.60 -5.07
C SER A 53 30.90 -5.72 -4.73
N GLU A 54 31.16 -6.92 -5.23
CA GLU A 54 30.36 -8.12 -4.99
C GLU A 54 31.23 -9.25 -4.45
N ALA A 55 30.66 -10.04 -3.54
CA ALA A 55 31.24 -11.25 -2.97
C ALA A 55 30.18 -12.36 -2.89
N LEU A 56 30.59 -13.60 -3.14
CA LEU A 56 29.73 -14.78 -3.04
C LEU A 56 30.24 -15.71 -1.96
N ILE A 57 29.36 -16.05 -1.01
CA ILE A 57 29.67 -16.97 0.08
C ILE A 57 28.70 -18.14 0.02
N VAL A 58 29.20 -19.37 0.13
CA VAL A 58 28.34 -20.56 0.35
C VAL A 58 28.05 -20.69 1.82
N VAL A 59 26.76 -20.78 2.14
CA VAL A 59 26.29 -21.19 3.45
C VAL A 59 26.17 -22.71 3.45
N GLY A 60 26.96 -23.38 4.29
CA GLY A 60 26.86 -24.83 4.45
C GLY A 60 25.52 -25.23 5.09
N ASN A 61 24.91 -26.31 4.58
CA ASN A 61 23.64 -26.83 5.10
C ASN A 61 23.74 -27.09 6.61
N GLN A 62 22.77 -26.58 7.36
CA GLN A 62 22.57 -26.94 8.75
C GLN A 62 22.00 -28.36 8.79
N VAL A 63 22.82 -29.36 9.13
CA VAL A 63 22.27 -30.64 9.59
C VAL A 63 21.77 -30.38 11.01
N GLY A 64 20.46 -30.13 11.14
CA GLY A 64 19.83 -29.95 12.44
C GLY A 64 20.16 -31.14 13.33
N ILE A 65 20.55 -30.88 14.58
CA ILE A 65 20.70 -31.94 15.57
C ILE A 65 19.27 -32.43 15.85
N PRO A 66 18.90 -33.69 15.54
CA PRO A 66 17.58 -34.19 15.86
C PRO A 66 17.55 -34.42 17.37
N ILE A 67 17.25 -33.38 18.13
CA ILE A 67 16.94 -33.48 19.54
C ILE A 67 15.41 -33.55 19.59
N VAL A 68 14.93 -34.79 19.69
CA VAL A 68 13.51 -35.21 19.69
C VAL A 68 12.89 -35.30 18.30
N GLN A 69 12.68 -36.54 17.85
CA GLN A 69 11.85 -36.88 16.69
C GLN A 69 10.38 -36.64 17.04
N ASP A 70 9.82 -35.53 16.56
CA ASP A 70 8.47 -35.61 15.97
C ASP A 70 8.66 -35.98 14.50
N ALA A 71 8.61 -37.29 14.25
CA ALA A 71 8.52 -37.84 12.92
C ALA A 71 7.11 -37.57 12.38
N GLN A 72 6.88 -36.38 11.81
CA GLN A 72 6.06 -36.21 10.60
C GLN A 72 6.06 -34.75 10.11
N ASN A 73 6.48 -34.61 8.85
CA ASN A 73 6.24 -33.52 7.89
C ASN A 73 7.23 -32.34 7.82
N ASN A 74 7.70 -32.11 6.58
CA ASN A 74 8.28 -30.90 5.99
C ASN A 74 9.80 -30.61 6.10
N THR A 75 10.65 -31.61 5.87
CA THR A 75 12.11 -31.42 5.75
C THR A 75 12.59 -30.61 4.52
N THR A 76 11.72 -30.22 3.58
CA THR A 76 12.11 -29.41 2.42
C THR A 76 11.83 -27.91 2.55
N LYS A 77 10.99 -27.46 3.51
CA LYS A 77 10.74 -26.03 3.73
C LYS A 77 11.72 -25.36 4.69
N ASP A 78 12.30 -26.12 5.62
CA ASP A 78 13.20 -25.57 6.65
C ASP A 78 14.52 -25.01 6.08
N VAL A 79 14.99 -25.50 4.92
CA VAL A 79 16.27 -25.06 4.34
C VAL A 79 16.18 -23.63 3.77
N VAL A 80 15.03 -23.25 3.22
CA VAL A 80 14.83 -21.92 2.61
C VAL A 80 14.51 -20.84 3.66
N GLU A 81 13.79 -21.19 4.74
CA GLU A 81 13.51 -20.25 5.84
C GLU A 81 14.75 -19.91 6.69
N ASN A 82 15.73 -20.80 6.74
CA ASN A 82 16.95 -20.58 7.53
C ASN A 82 17.85 -19.45 6.98
N LEU A 83 17.92 -19.26 5.65
CA LEU A 83 18.78 -18.24 5.05
C LEU A 83 18.22 -16.82 5.18
N ALA A 84 16.89 -16.65 5.19
CA ALA A 84 16.27 -15.35 5.45
C ALA A 84 16.58 -14.86 6.89
N THR A 85 16.50 -15.77 7.86
CA THR A 85 16.88 -15.48 9.25
C THR A 85 18.37 -15.15 9.37
N GLU A 86 19.23 -15.89 8.66
CA GLU A 86 20.67 -15.58 8.62
C GLU A 86 20.94 -14.19 7.97
N ILE A 87 20.24 -13.82 6.89
CA ILE A 87 20.35 -12.48 6.27
C ILE A 87 20.01 -11.37 7.27
N GLU A 88 18.93 -11.52 8.03
CA GLU A 88 18.50 -10.52 9.02
C GLU A 88 19.53 -10.38 10.16
N ILE A 89 20.04 -11.51 10.67
CA ILE A 89 21.09 -11.53 11.69
C ILE A 89 22.36 -10.84 11.16
N LEU A 90 22.76 -11.13 9.92
CA LEU A 90 23.94 -10.53 9.30
C LEU A 90 23.79 -9.02 9.07
N GLN A 91 22.58 -8.54 8.78
CA GLN A 91 22.28 -7.11 8.67
C GLN A 91 22.10 -6.39 10.02
N SER A 92 22.15 -7.12 11.13
CA SER A 92 21.94 -6.53 12.46
C SER A 92 23.00 -5.45 12.80
N PRO A 93 22.59 -4.36 13.49
CA PRO A 93 23.50 -3.28 13.87
C PRO A 93 24.70 -3.74 14.70
N THR A 94 24.56 -4.81 15.49
CA THR A 94 25.61 -5.34 16.37
C THR A 94 26.77 -5.95 15.58
N LEU A 95 26.48 -6.77 14.56
CA LEU A 95 27.50 -7.36 13.70
C LEU A 95 28.14 -6.34 12.77
N LEU A 96 27.34 -5.46 12.18
CA LEU A 96 27.86 -4.37 11.33
C LEU A 96 28.77 -3.42 12.14
N ASN A 97 28.44 -3.10 13.38
CA ASN A 97 29.30 -2.29 14.24
C ASN A 97 30.59 -3.02 14.63
N ARG A 98 30.54 -4.35 14.85
CA ARG A 98 31.76 -5.17 15.03
C ARG A 98 32.63 -5.12 13.77
N ALA A 99 32.02 -5.13 12.59
CA ALA A 99 32.74 -5.01 11.32
C ALA A 99 33.41 -3.64 11.18
N ILE A 100 32.68 -2.55 11.43
CA ILE A 100 33.19 -1.18 11.34
C ILE A 100 34.41 -0.96 12.24
N LYS A 101 34.36 -1.44 13.48
CA LYS A 101 35.50 -1.31 14.42
C LYS A 101 36.79 -2.00 13.94
N LYS A 102 36.69 -3.01 13.06
CA LYS A 102 37.84 -3.70 12.47
C LYS A 102 38.24 -3.16 11.10
N ILE A 103 37.56 -2.12 10.59
CA ILE A 103 37.96 -1.41 9.37
C ILE A 103 39.16 -0.51 9.70
N GLU A 104 40.28 -0.76 9.03
CA GLU A 104 41.51 0.02 9.22
C GLU A 104 41.43 1.41 8.55
N SER A 105 42.20 2.38 9.06
CA SER A 105 42.36 3.70 8.42
C SER A 105 42.86 3.53 6.99
N PRO A 106 42.30 4.23 5.97
CA PRO A 106 41.57 5.52 6.05
C PRO A 106 40.03 5.43 5.99
N TYR A 107 39.42 4.25 6.20
CA TYR A 107 37.97 4.05 5.96
C TYR A 107 37.12 3.93 7.23
N ASN A 108 37.68 4.27 8.39
CA ASN A 108 37.04 4.11 9.71
C ASN A 108 36.02 5.23 10.05
N ASP A 109 35.95 6.30 9.25
CA ASP A 109 35.09 7.48 9.52
C ASP A 109 33.66 7.35 8.98
N ILE A 110 33.28 6.18 8.46
CA ILE A 110 31.99 5.98 7.78
C ILE A 110 30.92 5.66 8.82
N PRO A 111 29.81 6.41 8.84
CA PRO A 111 28.75 6.15 9.79
C PRO A 111 27.99 4.85 9.47
N LEU A 112 27.53 4.15 10.51
CA LEU A 112 26.83 2.86 10.40
C LEU A 112 25.64 2.90 9.42
N TRP A 113 24.86 3.99 9.42
CA TRP A 113 23.70 4.13 8.54
C TRP A 113 24.08 4.12 7.05
N GLN A 114 25.25 4.66 6.70
CA GLN A 114 25.73 4.69 5.32
C GLN A 114 26.18 3.30 4.86
N ILE A 115 26.76 2.51 5.77
CA ILE A 115 27.15 1.13 5.46
C ILE A 115 25.90 0.26 5.28
N GLN A 116 24.92 0.40 6.18
CA GLN A 116 23.67 -0.35 6.11
C GLN A 116 22.85 -0.02 4.84
N SER A 117 22.78 1.26 4.44
CA SER A 117 22.03 1.65 3.23
C SER A 117 22.68 1.19 1.93
N ASN A 118 24.00 1.03 1.93
CA ASN A 118 24.77 0.71 0.73
C ASN A 118 25.14 -0.78 0.63
N LEU A 119 24.93 -1.54 1.70
CA LEU A 119 25.07 -2.98 1.75
C LEU A 119 23.76 -3.65 1.30
N SER A 120 23.89 -4.70 0.51
CA SER A 120 22.77 -5.44 -0.04
C SER A 120 23.10 -6.92 -0.04
N LEU A 121 22.35 -7.70 0.74
CA LEU A 121 22.42 -9.16 0.82
C LEU A 121 21.23 -9.74 0.08
N HIS A 122 21.48 -10.62 -0.89
CA HIS A 122 20.43 -11.32 -1.61
C HIS A 122 20.82 -12.78 -1.80
N GLN A 123 19.83 -13.65 -1.73
CA GLN A 123 19.97 -15.06 -2.05
C GLN A 123 19.50 -15.28 -3.50
N PRO A 124 20.35 -15.77 -4.41
CA PRO A 124 19.91 -16.23 -5.72
C PRO A 124 18.95 -17.42 -5.59
N GLU A 125 17.92 -17.45 -6.42
CA GLU A 125 16.79 -18.40 -6.29
C GLU A 125 17.23 -19.85 -6.11
N ASN A 126 16.74 -20.50 -5.04
CA ASN A 126 16.99 -21.89 -4.69
C ASN A 126 18.48 -22.28 -4.55
N THR A 127 19.35 -21.32 -4.21
CA THR A 127 20.77 -21.59 -3.95
C THR A 127 21.14 -21.43 -2.48
N ASN A 128 22.17 -22.15 -2.03
CA ASN A 128 22.80 -21.95 -0.72
C ASN A 128 23.92 -20.90 -0.78
N VAL A 129 23.83 -19.98 -1.76
CA VAL A 129 24.82 -18.94 -1.98
C VAL A 129 24.23 -17.63 -1.50
N LEU A 130 24.97 -16.91 -0.68
CA LEU A 130 24.66 -15.55 -0.30
C LEU A 130 25.48 -14.59 -1.17
N SER A 131 24.79 -13.71 -1.89
CA SER A 131 25.42 -12.64 -2.65
C SER A 131 25.42 -11.38 -1.79
N LEU A 132 26.62 -10.91 -1.46
CA LEU A 132 26.83 -9.67 -0.75
C LEU A 132 27.31 -8.63 -1.74
N SER A 133 26.72 -7.45 -1.69
CA SER A 133 27.16 -6.34 -2.51
C SER A 133 27.20 -5.04 -1.72
N TYR A 134 28.23 -4.25 -1.96
CA TYR A 134 28.41 -2.96 -1.33
C TYR A 134 28.68 -1.88 -2.37
N GLN A 135 27.99 -0.75 -2.26
CA GLN A 135 28.06 0.35 -3.22
C GLN A 135 28.78 1.57 -2.64
N ASP A 136 29.77 2.11 -3.35
CA ASP A 136 30.47 3.31 -2.95
C ASP A 136 30.97 4.16 -4.13
N THR A 137 31.25 5.43 -3.89
CA THR A 137 31.88 6.36 -4.83
C THR A 137 33.35 6.06 -5.10
N ASP A 138 34.02 5.34 -4.19
CA ASP A 138 35.41 4.91 -4.32
C ASP A 138 35.50 3.38 -4.49
N ARG A 139 36.21 2.95 -5.54
CA ARG A 139 36.39 1.52 -5.89
C ARG A 139 37.13 0.74 -4.80
N SER A 140 38.20 1.32 -4.27
CA SER A 140 39.07 0.69 -3.28
C SER A 140 38.35 0.59 -1.94
N ARG A 141 37.60 1.64 -1.58
CA ARG A 141 36.76 1.67 -0.38
C ARG A 141 35.65 0.63 -0.43
N ALA A 142 34.96 0.51 -1.57
CA ALA A 142 33.88 -0.46 -1.74
C ALA A 142 34.35 -1.90 -1.49
N LYS A 143 35.51 -2.28 -2.06
CA LYS A 143 36.13 -3.58 -1.83
C LYS A 143 36.57 -3.76 -0.37
N ALA A 144 37.28 -2.78 0.20
CA ALA A 144 37.84 -2.90 1.54
C ALA A 144 36.76 -3.08 2.62
N ILE A 145 35.65 -2.35 2.51
CA ILE A 145 34.52 -2.48 3.44
C ILE A 145 33.87 -3.85 3.31
N LEU A 146 33.56 -4.28 2.08
CA LEU A 146 32.94 -5.58 1.85
C LEU A 146 33.84 -6.72 2.33
N ASP A 147 35.15 -6.61 2.14
CA ASP A 147 36.15 -7.59 2.62
C ASP A 147 36.14 -7.75 4.14
N LYS A 148 36.13 -6.65 4.89
CA LYS A 148 36.04 -6.71 6.36
C LYS A 148 34.68 -7.23 6.83
N ILE A 149 33.58 -6.88 6.16
CA ILE A 149 32.24 -7.40 6.48
C ILE A 149 32.19 -8.91 6.26
N VAL A 150 32.67 -9.40 5.11
CA VAL A 150 32.73 -10.84 4.79
C VAL A 150 33.57 -11.58 5.84
N ALA A 151 34.74 -11.06 6.23
CA ALA A 151 35.58 -11.68 7.24
C ALA A 151 34.88 -11.78 8.62
N ILE A 152 34.20 -10.70 9.04
CA ILE A 152 33.44 -10.68 10.31
C ILE A 152 32.27 -11.65 10.28
N TYR A 153 31.59 -11.78 9.14
CA TYR A 153 30.48 -12.72 8.98
C TYR A 153 30.94 -14.17 9.12
N ILE A 154 32.08 -14.52 8.51
CA ILE A 154 32.68 -15.84 8.67
C ILE A 154 33.06 -16.07 10.14
N GLU A 155 33.74 -15.11 10.79
CA GLU A 155 34.11 -15.19 12.21
C GLU A 155 32.89 -15.38 13.13
N TYR A 156 31.81 -14.62 12.93
CA TYR A 156 30.58 -14.76 13.70
C TYR A 156 29.91 -16.12 13.47
N SER A 157 29.88 -16.60 12.22
CA SER A 157 29.29 -17.90 11.90
C SER A 157 30.04 -19.05 12.58
N GLU A 158 31.37 -18.97 12.68
CA GLU A 158 32.19 -19.92 13.42
C GLU A 158 31.92 -19.86 14.93
N GLU A 159 31.85 -18.64 15.50
CA GLU A 159 31.59 -18.41 16.92
C GLU A 159 30.20 -18.92 17.35
N SER A 160 29.16 -18.56 16.60
CA SER A 160 27.78 -18.92 16.89
C SER A 160 27.52 -20.43 16.77
N ARG A 161 28.28 -21.16 15.94
CA ARG A 161 28.08 -22.60 15.71
C ARG A 161 28.95 -23.47 16.62
N ARG A 162 30.10 -22.98 17.09
CA ARG A 162 30.92 -23.66 18.11
C ARG A 162 30.28 -23.63 19.49
N SER A 163 29.51 -22.58 19.81
CA SER A 163 28.94 -22.38 21.14
C SER A 163 27.93 -23.49 21.54
N PRO A 164 26.89 -23.85 20.75
CA PRO A 164 25.94 -24.89 21.15
C PRO A 164 26.57 -26.28 21.31
N VAL A 165 27.45 -26.69 20.39
CA VAL A 165 28.15 -27.98 20.46
C VAL A 165 29.08 -28.02 21.68
N THR A 166 29.80 -26.94 21.96
CA THR A 166 30.67 -26.84 23.14
C THR A 166 29.87 -26.83 24.43
N ASN A 167 28.73 -26.12 24.47
CA ASN A 167 27.84 -26.10 25.63
C ASN A 167 27.21 -27.47 25.88
N ALA A 168 26.81 -28.20 24.83
CA ALA A 168 26.29 -29.56 24.94
C ALA A 168 27.35 -30.55 25.45
N ILE A 169 28.58 -30.47 24.94
CA ILE A 169 29.72 -31.25 25.45
C ILE A 169 29.93 -30.95 26.94
N ASN A 170 30.03 -29.68 27.32
CA ASN A 170 30.25 -29.27 28.70
C ASN A 170 29.11 -29.75 29.62
N PHE A 171 27.87 -29.68 29.17
CA PHE A 171 26.71 -30.17 29.91
C PHE A 171 26.80 -31.68 30.18
N ILE A 172 27.11 -32.48 29.14
CA ILE A 172 27.25 -33.93 29.28
C ILE A 172 28.45 -34.27 30.17
N GLU A 173 29.61 -33.63 29.97
CA GLU A 173 30.82 -33.83 30.79
C GLU A 173 30.58 -33.49 32.26
N GLN A 174 29.78 -32.46 32.56
CA GLN A 174 29.40 -32.11 33.92
C GLN A 174 28.43 -33.12 34.56
N LYS A 175 27.49 -33.69 33.79
CA LYS A 175 26.45 -34.60 34.29
C LYS A 175 26.83 -36.08 34.29
N LEU A 176 27.80 -36.47 33.48
CA LEU A 176 28.25 -37.86 33.36
C LEU A 176 28.79 -38.45 34.69
N PRO A 177 29.59 -37.73 35.51
CA PRO A 177 30.05 -38.25 36.81
C PRO A 177 28.90 -38.56 37.77
N ASP A 178 27.83 -37.76 37.77
CA ASP A 178 26.67 -37.99 38.63
C ASP A 178 25.90 -39.25 38.21
N ALA A 179 25.72 -39.45 36.90
CA ALA A 179 25.11 -40.66 36.35
C ALA A 179 25.95 -41.91 36.62
N GLN A 180 27.28 -41.82 36.52
CA GLN A 180 28.20 -42.91 36.87
C GLN A 180 28.12 -43.27 38.36
N LYS A 181 28.09 -42.28 39.26
CA LYS A 181 27.91 -42.52 40.70
C LYS A 181 26.56 -43.18 41.01
N ALA A 182 25.49 -42.76 40.33
CA ALA A 182 24.18 -43.38 40.48
C ALA A 182 24.20 -44.85 40.01
N LEU A 183 24.80 -45.13 38.85
CA LEU A 183 24.97 -46.49 38.34
C LEU A 183 25.76 -47.36 39.33
N GLU A 184 26.87 -46.85 39.86
CA GLU A 184 27.68 -47.55 40.87
C GLU A 184 26.85 -47.85 42.12
N LYS A 185 26.11 -46.87 42.65
CA LYS A 185 25.21 -47.05 43.80
C LYS A 185 24.22 -48.19 43.58
N TYR A 186 23.55 -48.25 42.43
CA TYR A 186 22.58 -49.32 42.15
C TYR A 186 23.26 -50.66 41.84
N SER A 187 24.44 -50.66 41.22
CA SER A 187 25.25 -51.86 41.00
C SER A 187 25.67 -52.50 42.34
N SER A 188 26.17 -51.69 43.27
CA SER A 188 26.52 -52.13 44.62
C SER A 188 25.28 -52.58 45.40
N ALA A 189 24.16 -51.85 45.29
CA ALA A 189 22.91 -52.24 45.94
C ALA A 189 22.39 -53.59 45.41
N LEU A 190 22.42 -53.81 44.10
CA LEU A 190 22.02 -55.07 43.47
C LEU A 190 22.93 -56.24 43.90
N THR A 191 24.23 -55.99 43.94
CA THR A 191 25.23 -56.98 44.38
C THR A 191 25.01 -57.34 45.86
N ASN A 192 24.87 -56.34 46.73
CA ASN A 192 24.58 -56.54 48.15
C ASN A 192 23.25 -57.24 48.38
N PHE A 193 22.22 -56.91 47.59
CA PHE A 193 20.92 -57.57 47.68
C PHE A 193 21.01 -59.06 47.32
N ARG A 194 21.79 -59.42 46.28
CA ARG A 194 22.03 -60.81 45.90
C ARG A 194 22.79 -61.58 46.98
N THR A 195 23.86 -61.01 47.52
CA THR A 195 24.70 -61.67 48.54
C THR A 195 24.00 -61.81 49.88
N GLN A 196 23.26 -60.80 50.35
CA GLN A 196 22.51 -60.87 51.62
C GLN A 196 21.38 -61.89 51.60
N ASN A 197 20.73 -62.08 50.45
CA ASN A 197 19.56 -62.96 50.32
C ASN A 197 19.90 -64.31 49.66
N ASN A 198 21.18 -64.60 49.38
CA ASN A 198 21.64 -65.81 48.68
C ASN A 198 20.85 -66.10 47.39
N LEU A 199 20.60 -65.07 46.59
CA LEU A 199 19.79 -65.15 45.37
C LEU A 199 20.69 -65.31 44.14
N ASP A 200 21.09 -66.55 43.84
CA ASP A 200 21.83 -66.87 42.62
C ASP A 200 20.93 -66.82 41.37
N ASN A 201 19.67 -67.27 41.48
CA ASN A 201 18.65 -67.14 40.43
C ASN A 201 17.24 -66.91 41.04
N PRO A 202 16.78 -65.65 41.16
CA PRO A 202 15.51 -65.32 41.83
C PRO A 202 14.27 -65.94 41.19
N ASP A 203 14.24 -66.07 39.86
CA ASP A 203 13.05 -66.56 39.14
C ASP A 203 12.82 -68.06 39.35
N ASN A 204 13.91 -68.83 39.51
CA ASN A 204 13.81 -70.26 39.79
C ASN A 204 13.29 -70.52 41.22
N ASN A 205 13.70 -69.70 42.19
CA ASN A 205 13.34 -69.90 43.60
C ASN A 205 11.84 -69.66 43.89
N VAL A 206 11.20 -68.71 43.20
CA VAL A 206 9.76 -68.47 43.30
C VAL A 206 8.96 -69.61 42.68
N SER A 207 9.38 -70.08 41.50
CA SER A 207 8.75 -71.22 40.82
C SER A 207 8.83 -72.50 41.67
N LEU A 208 10.01 -72.79 42.25
CA LEU A 208 10.19 -73.92 43.17
C LEU A 208 9.32 -73.81 44.43
N ALA A 209 9.22 -72.62 45.02
CA ALA A 209 8.37 -72.39 46.20
C ALA A 209 6.87 -72.52 45.86
N TYR A 210 6.45 -72.09 44.67
CA TYR A 210 5.07 -72.26 44.20
C TYR A 210 4.73 -73.73 43.95
N SER A 211 5.59 -74.47 43.25
CA SER A 211 5.40 -75.91 42.99
C SER A 211 5.31 -76.73 44.29
N ALA A 212 6.18 -76.43 45.27
CA ALA A 212 6.13 -77.10 46.58
C ALA A 212 4.84 -76.80 47.35
N LYS A 213 4.30 -75.57 47.24
CA LYS A 213 2.99 -75.22 47.81
C LYS A 213 1.87 -75.99 47.10
N GLU A 214 1.88 -76.02 45.77
CA GLU A 214 0.84 -76.71 44.98
C GLU A 214 0.81 -78.22 45.28
N GLU A 215 1.98 -78.84 45.47
CA GLU A 215 2.08 -80.25 45.86
C GLU A 215 1.48 -80.50 47.26
N LEU A 216 1.75 -79.62 48.24
CA LEU A 216 1.13 -79.70 49.57
C LEU A 216 -0.39 -79.48 49.53
N GLU A 217 -0.88 -78.55 48.73
CA GLU A 217 -2.33 -78.33 48.55
C GLU A 217 -3.01 -79.57 47.96
N LYS A 218 -2.39 -80.23 46.98
CA LYS A 218 -2.89 -81.51 46.44
C LYS A 218 -2.90 -82.61 47.49
N GLU A 219 -1.87 -82.73 48.32
CA GLU A 219 -1.84 -83.71 49.42
C GLU A 219 -2.93 -83.43 50.46
N ILE A 220 -3.20 -82.17 50.78
CA ILE A 220 -4.29 -81.75 51.67
C ILE A 220 -5.64 -82.16 51.07
N ASP A 221 -5.91 -81.83 49.81
CA ASP A 221 -7.17 -82.16 49.15
C ASP A 221 -7.42 -83.67 49.12
N MET A 222 -6.39 -84.46 48.82
CA MET A 222 -6.46 -85.92 48.87
C MET A 222 -6.74 -86.42 50.29
N ALA A 223 -6.05 -85.86 51.30
CA ALA A 223 -6.24 -86.26 52.69
C ALA A 223 -7.63 -85.89 53.23
N GLU A 224 -8.18 -84.74 52.82
CA GLU A 224 -9.55 -84.30 53.13
C GLU A 224 -10.59 -85.20 52.48
N ALA A 225 -10.38 -85.58 51.21
CA ALA A 225 -11.27 -86.51 50.51
C ALA A 225 -11.30 -87.89 51.20
N GLU A 226 -10.14 -88.41 51.57
CA GLU A 226 -10.00 -89.67 52.31
C GLU A 226 -10.68 -89.59 53.68
N LEU A 227 -10.46 -88.51 54.43
CA LEU A 227 -11.14 -88.29 55.71
C LEU A 227 -12.67 -88.18 55.54
N SER A 228 -13.15 -87.51 54.49
CA SER A 228 -14.58 -87.42 54.19
C SER A 228 -15.17 -88.79 53.86
N GLN A 229 -14.44 -89.63 53.13
CA GLN A 229 -14.85 -90.99 52.83
C GLN A 229 -14.91 -91.85 54.10
N LEU A 230 -13.91 -91.75 54.98
CA LEU A 230 -13.89 -92.43 56.28
C LEU A 230 -15.07 -91.99 57.15
N LYS A 231 -15.36 -90.68 57.25
CA LYS A 231 -16.51 -90.15 57.99
C LYS A 231 -17.86 -90.59 57.42
N LYS A 232 -18.00 -90.64 56.09
CA LYS A 232 -19.21 -91.18 55.43
C LYS A 232 -19.39 -92.67 55.74
N ARG A 233 -18.31 -93.45 55.68
CA ARG A 233 -18.31 -94.87 56.02
C ARG A 233 -18.68 -95.08 57.49
N GLU A 234 -18.13 -94.28 58.39
CA GLU A 234 -18.46 -94.28 59.81
C GLU A 234 -19.95 -94.01 60.03
N GLN A 235 -20.52 -93.00 59.39
CA GLN A 235 -21.96 -92.69 59.46
C GLN A 235 -22.84 -93.81 58.91
N GLU A 236 -22.46 -94.41 57.79
CA GLU A 236 -23.20 -95.53 57.19
C GLU A 236 -23.17 -96.76 58.09
N LEU A 237 -21.99 -97.09 58.64
CA LEU A 237 -21.85 -98.17 59.63
C LEU A 237 -22.68 -97.88 60.89
N LYS A 238 -22.70 -96.64 61.39
CA LYS A 238 -23.56 -96.22 62.51
C LYS A 238 -25.06 -96.42 62.19
N ARG A 239 -25.51 -96.05 60.98
CA ARG A 239 -26.90 -96.27 60.52
C ARG A 239 -27.26 -97.74 60.38
N GLN A 240 -26.35 -98.57 59.85
CA GLN A 240 -26.57 -100.01 59.74
C GLN A 240 -26.72 -100.65 61.13
N MET A 241 -26.00 -100.14 62.13
CA MET A 241 -26.16 -100.57 63.52
C MET A 241 -27.48 -100.11 64.14
N GLU A 242 -27.95 -98.90 63.84
CA GLU A 242 -29.26 -98.39 64.24
C GLU A 242 -30.42 -99.27 63.71
N GLN A 243 -30.35 -99.68 62.44
CA GLN A 243 -31.39 -100.47 61.76
C GLN A 243 -31.53 -101.90 62.30
N ILE A 244 -30.48 -102.46 62.90
CA ILE A 244 -30.51 -103.79 63.54
C ILE A 244 -31.18 -103.73 64.95
N GLY A 245 -31.79 -102.60 65.30
CA GLY A 245 -32.65 -102.46 66.49
C GLY A 245 -31.89 -102.09 67.77
N GLN A 246 -30.75 -101.41 67.64
CA GLN A 246 -29.99 -100.90 68.79
C GLN A 246 -29.73 -99.40 68.67
N ASN A 247 -29.82 -98.71 69.82
CA ASN A 247 -29.34 -97.34 69.91
C ASN A 247 -27.80 -97.34 69.78
N PRO A 248 -27.22 -96.56 68.86
CA PRO A 248 -25.78 -96.50 68.62
C PRO A 248 -25.02 -96.00 69.86
N MET A 249 -25.69 -95.29 70.78
CA MET A 249 -25.13 -94.85 72.05
C MET A 249 -24.95 -95.96 73.11
N THR A 250 -25.58 -97.12 72.96
CA THR A 250 -25.45 -98.23 73.93
C THR A 250 -24.56 -99.38 73.45
N ALA A 251 -24.15 -99.37 72.17
CA ALA A 251 -23.46 -100.51 71.56
C ALA A 251 -22.06 -100.20 71.02
N ILE A 252 -21.63 -98.93 70.91
CA ILE A 252 -20.24 -98.59 70.54
C ILE A 252 -19.63 -97.49 71.42
N PRO A 253 -18.30 -97.60 71.70
CA PRO A 253 -17.66 -97.24 72.94
C PRO A 253 -16.76 -96.00 72.79
N ASP A 254 -17.31 -94.83 72.48
CA ASP A 254 -16.52 -93.59 72.66
C ASP A 254 -16.14 -93.41 74.13
N ALA A 255 -17.08 -93.65 75.05
CA ALA A 255 -16.85 -93.48 76.48
C ALA A 255 -15.94 -94.54 77.12
N VAL A 256 -15.89 -95.80 76.62
CA VAL A 256 -15.10 -96.88 77.25
C VAL A 256 -13.65 -96.86 76.75
N LEU A 257 -13.42 -96.55 75.47
CA LEU A 257 -12.07 -96.42 74.91
C LEU A 257 -11.42 -95.07 75.26
N SER A 258 -12.21 -94.00 75.47
CA SER A 258 -11.72 -92.76 76.08
C SER A 258 -11.45 -92.87 77.58
N GLN A 259 -11.97 -93.91 78.25
CA GLN A 259 -11.72 -94.18 79.66
C GLN A 259 -10.57 -95.17 79.92
N ASP A 260 -10.14 -95.97 78.93
CA ASP A 260 -8.95 -96.83 79.04
C ASP A 260 -7.66 -95.98 78.92
N PRO A 261 -6.89 -95.79 80.00
CA PRO A 261 -5.73 -94.89 79.99
C PRO A 261 -4.60 -95.40 79.08
N THR A 262 -4.49 -96.72 78.89
CA THR A 262 -3.44 -97.32 78.05
C THR A 262 -3.73 -97.09 76.57
N TYR A 263 -4.99 -97.23 76.15
CA TYR A 263 -5.42 -96.92 74.79
C TYR A 263 -5.21 -95.44 74.45
N GLN A 264 -5.58 -94.53 75.35
CA GLN A 264 -5.31 -93.09 75.16
C GLN A 264 -3.82 -92.78 75.09
N THR A 265 -3.00 -93.45 75.90
CA THR A 265 -1.53 -93.29 75.86
C THR A 265 -0.96 -93.78 74.53
N LEU A 266 -1.39 -94.95 74.04
CA LEU A 266 -0.96 -95.48 72.73
C LEU A 266 -1.40 -94.58 71.59
N LEU A 267 -2.63 -94.04 71.63
CA LEU A 267 -3.13 -93.10 70.63
C LEU A 267 -2.33 -91.79 70.63
N GLN A 268 -1.99 -91.27 71.81
CA GLN A 268 -1.12 -90.10 71.94
C GLN A 268 0.30 -90.37 71.44
N GLN A 269 0.89 -91.53 71.76
CA GLN A 269 2.20 -91.94 71.27
C GLN A 269 2.19 -92.08 69.74
N LEU A 270 1.16 -92.69 69.16
CA LEU A 270 0.99 -92.82 67.71
C LEU A 270 0.84 -91.44 67.05
N ASN A 271 0.01 -90.56 67.60
CA ASN A 271 -0.15 -89.20 67.09
C ASN A 271 1.15 -88.39 67.15
N ASN A 272 1.92 -88.51 68.23
CA ASN A 272 3.22 -87.84 68.36
C ASN A 272 4.26 -88.41 67.40
N LEU A 273 4.26 -89.73 67.19
CA LEU A 273 5.17 -90.39 66.26
C LEU A 273 4.80 -90.07 64.81
N GLU A 274 3.51 -89.95 64.48
CA GLU A 274 3.05 -89.51 63.15
C GLU A 274 3.50 -88.07 62.86
N ILE A 275 3.45 -87.19 63.88
CA ILE A 275 4.04 -85.84 63.77
C ILE A 275 5.53 -85.93 63.46
N GLN A 276 6.30 -86.72 64.22
CA GLN A 276 7.75 -86.85 64.00
C GLN A 276 8.06 -87.44 62.63
N TYR A 277 7.35 -88.49 62.23
CA TYR A 277 7.50 -89.12 60.92
C TYR A 277 7.27 -88.13 59.78
N LYS A 278 6.19 -87.33 59.84
CA LYS A 278 5.87 -86.34 58.80
C LYS A 278 6.81 -85.14 58.79
N LEU A 279 7.31 -84.72 59.95
CA LEU A 279 8.33 -83.67 60.04
C LEU A 279 9.67 -84.13 59.45
N GLU A 280 10.09 -85.36 59.73
CA GLU A 280 11.31 -85.93 59.17
C GLU A 280 11.18 -86.31 57.69
N GLN A 281 9.96 -86.62 57.22
CA GLN A 281 9.67 -86.88 55.81
C GLN A 281 9.92 -85.64 54.94
N SER A 282 9.75 -84.44 55.51
CA SER A 282 10.10 -83.18 54.85
C SER A 282 11.61 -82.93 54.80
N ARG A 283 12.41 -83.60 55.63
CA ARG A 283 13.87 -83.37 55.76
C ARG A 283 14.70 -84.41 55.03
N TYR A 284 14.19 -85.64 54.92
CA TYR A 284 14.92 -86.79 54.42
C TYR A 284 14.14 -87.54 53.35
N ASN A 285 14.86 -88.19 52.44
CA ASN A 285 14.25 -89.05 51.42
C ASN A 285 13.67 -90.33 52.08
N SER A 286 12.72 -90.96 51.39
CA SER A 286 12.01 -92.16 51.87
C SER A 286 12.89 -93.39 52.15
N GLN A 287 14.20 -93.33 51.82
CA GLN A 287 15.19 -94.38 52.06
C GLN A 287 16.09 -94.11 53.28
N ASN A 288 15.92 -92.97 53.97
CA ASN A 288 16.71 -92.67 55.15
C ASN A 288 16.39 -93.67 56.28
N PRO A 289 17.41 -94.29 56.93
CA PRO A 289 17.23 -95.25 58.02
C PRO A 289 16.34 -94.74 59.16
N ILE A 290 16.42 -93.43 59.48
CA ILE A 290 15.62 -92.80 60.54
C ILE A 290 14.14 -92.78 60.17
N LEU A 291 13.82 -92.51 58.89
CA LEU A 291 12.44 -92.53 58.42
C LEU A 291 11.86 -93.94 58.36
N GLN A 292 12.68 -94.94 58.05
CA GLN A 292 12.27 -96.34 58.10
C GLN A 292 11.99 -96.78 59.53
N GLU A 293 12.85 -96.41 60.48
CA GLU A 293 12.66 -96.70 61.90
C GLU A 293 11.38 -96.04 62.44
N LEU A 294 11.14 -94.76 62.14
CA LEU A 294 9.93 -94.05 62.55
C LEU A 294 8.67 -94.69 61.94
N LYS A 295 8.73 -95.09 60.66
CA LYS A 295 7.62 -95.79 60.00
C LYS A 295 7.35 -97.14 60.65
N GLU A 296 8.38 -97.95 60.90
CA GLU A 296 8.22 -99.24 61.57
C GLU A 296 7.66 -99.09 62.98
N ASN A 297 8.13 -98.10 63.74
CA ASN A 297 7.63 -97.84 65.08
C ASN A 297 6.17 -97.37 65.07
N ARG A 298 5.78 -96.59 64.04
CA ARG A 298 4.39 -96.19 63.81
C ARG A 298 3.53 -97.41 63.50
N ASP A 299 3.95 -98.24 62.55
CA ASP A 299 3.19 -99.42 62.12
C ASP A 299 3.05 -100.42 63.29
N LYS A 300 4.10 -100.59 64.12
CA LYS A 300 4.05 -101.38 65.36
C LYS A 300 3.06 -100.79 66.37
N LEU A 301 3.09 -99.48 66.62
CA LEU A 301 2.15 -98.83 67.53
C LEU A 301 0.70 -98.92 67.03
N GLU A 302 0.48 -98.79 65.73
CA GLU A 302 -0.83 -98.97 65.11
C GLU A 302 -1.35 -100.40 65.32
N GLN A 303 -0.51 -101.41 65.10
CA GLN A 303 -0.85 -102.81 65.38
C GLN A 303 -1.14 -103.07 66.86
N LEU A 304 -0.34 -102.50 67.77
CA LEU A 304 -0.58 -102.60 69.22
C LEU A 304 -1.89 -101.92 69.62
N LEU A 305 -2.20 -100.78 69.02
CA LEU A 305 -3.44 -100.04 69.26
C LEU A 305 -4.65 -100.84 68.72
N GLN A 306 -4.53 -101.46 67.54
CA GLN A 306 -5.53 -102.38 67.01
C GLN A 306 -5.72 -103.61 67.92
N GLN A 307 -4.63 -104.21 68.41
CA GLN A 307 -4.69 -105.35 69.32
C GLN A 307 -5.34 -104.97 70.65
N LYS A 308 -4.97 -103.81 71.22
CA LYS A 308 -5.55 -103.31 72.47
C LYS A 308 -7.02 -102.94 72.30
N SER A 309 -7.39 -102.38 71.15
CA SER A 309 -8.79 -102.09 70.81
C SER A 309 -9.65 -103.35 70.80
N LYS A 310 -9.14 -104.46 70.23
CA LYS A 310 -9.78 -105.78 70.23
C LYS A 310 -9.85 -106.38 71.63
N GLU A 311 -8.79 -106.23 72.43
CA GLU A 311 -8.75 -106.71 73.82
C GLU A 311 -9.78 -105.99 74.71
N VAL A 312 -9.87 -104.67 74.61
CA VAL A 312 -10.89 -103.87 75.31
C VAL A 312 -12.30 -104.25 74.84
N LEU A 313 -12.47 -104.54 73.54
CA LEU A 313 -13.72 -105.09 73.01
C LEU A 313 -14.06 -106.46 73.59
N LEU A 314 -13.08 -107.33 73.81
CA LEU A 314 -13.29 -108.70 74.31
C LEU A 314 -13.36 -108.79 75.85
N SER A 315 -13.16 -107.68 76.55
CA SER A 315 -13.21 -107.64 78.02
C SER A 315 -14.58 -108.05 78.57
N GLN A 316 -14.60 -108.74 79.71
CA GLN A 316 -15.80 -109.40 80.28
C GLN A 316 -17.01 -108.48 80.51
N SER A 317 -16.79 -107.17 80.67
CA SER A 317 -17.83 -106.14 80.77
C SER A 317 -18.61 -105.96 79.45
N PHE A 318 -17.97 -106.14 78.30
CA PHE A 318 -18.60 -106.04 76.98
C PHE A 318 -19.31 -107.35 76.59
N ALA A 319 -18.66 -108.49 76.81
CA ALA A 319 -19.22 -109.81 76.52
C ALA A 319 -20.52 -110.12 77.29
N ASN A 320 -20.67 -109.59 78.52
CA ASN A 320 -21.90 -109.75 79.31
C ASN A 320 -23.07 -108.89 78.81
N ASN A 321 -22.82 -107.73 78.19
CA ASN A 321 -23.86 -106.93 77.57
C ASN A 321 -24.30 -107.49 76.21
N LEU A 322 -23.40 -108.10 75.44
CA LEU A 322 -23.72 -108.78 74.18
C LEU A 322 -24.54 -110.07 74.36
N LYS A 323 -24.34 -110.82 75.46
CA LYS A 323 -25.05 -112.09 75.71
C LYS A 323 -26.57 -111.97 75.86
N LYS A 324 -27.14 -110.76 76.02
CA LYS A 324 -28.60 -110.54 76.03
C LYS A 324 -29.25 -110.44 74.64
N VAL A 325 -28.48 -110.47 73.55
CA VAL A 325 -29.01 -110.33 72.18
C VAL A 325 -28.51 -111.49 71.30
N LYS A 326 -29.42 -112.39 70.88
CA LYS A 326 -29.10 -113.48 69.93
C LYS A 326 -28.88 -112.90 68.52
N SER A 327 -27.67 -112.47 68.19
CA SER A 327 -27.15 -112.25 66.81
C SER A 327 -25.61 -112.06 66.82
N GLY A 328 -24.87 -113.03 67.37
CA GLY A 328 -23.47 -112.88 67.81
C GLY A 328 -22.36 -113.25 66.80
N ALA A 329 -22.32 -112.64 65.62
CA ALA A 329 -21.11 -112.66 64.76
C ALA A 329 -21.07 -111.45 63.80
N ILE A 330 -22.23 -111.09 63.24
CA ILE A 330 -22.38 -109.90 62.38
C ILE A 330 -22.16 -108.62 63.20
N GLN A 331 -22.61 -108.60 64.46
CA GLN A 331 -22.47 -107.46 65.36
C GLN A 331 -21.01 -107.19 65.77
N GLU A 332 -20.23 -108.24 66.06
CA GLU A 332 -18.81 -108.13 66.42
C GLU A 332 -17.97 -107.61 65.25
N ASN A 333 -18.25 -108.09 64.03
CA ASN A 333 -17.59 -107.64 62.82
C ASN A 333 -17.93 -106.17 62.49
N LEU A 334 -19.19 -105.76 62.61
CA LEU A 334 -19.59 -104.36 62.37
C LEU A 334 -18.98 -103.41 63.40
N ALA A 335 -18.92 -103.80 64.68
CA ALA A 335 -18.31 -102.99 65.72
C ALA A 335 -16.79 -102.87 65.56
N THR A 336 -16.11 -103.95 65.21
CA THR A 336 -14.68 -103.94 64.90
C THR A 336 -14.39 -103.06 63.68
N LEU A 337 -15.24 -103.11 62.65
CA LEU A 337 -15.07 -102.30 61.44
C LEU A 337 -15.33 -100.80 61.69
N LEU A 338 -16.31 -100.47 62.53
CA LEU A 338 -16.55 -99.07 62.90
C LEU A 338 -15.40 -98.50 63.72
N LEU A 339 -14.89 -99.26 64.68
CA LEU A 339 -13.74 -98.86 65.50
C LEU A 339 -12.48 -98.66 64.67
N GLN A 340 -12.20 -99.57 63.73
CA GLN A 340 -11.10 -99.40 62.79
C GLN A 340 -11.26 -98.12 61.98
N THR A 341 -12.45 -97.88 61.42
CA THR A 341 -12.75 -96.67 60.64
C THR A 341 -12.56 -95.40 61.49
N GLN A 342 -12.87 -95.45 62.77
CA GLN A 342 -12.71 -94.31 63.70
C GLN A 342 -11.24 -94.04 64.02
N ILE A 343 -10.42 -95.07 64.23
CA ILE A 343 -8.97 -94.95 64.39
C ILE A 343 -8.35 -94.33 63.13
N ASP A 344 -8.70 -94.88 61.96
CA ASP A 344 -8.24 -94.38 60.67
C ASP A 344 -8.63 -92.90 60.49
N SER A 345 -9.85 -92.52 60.89
CA SER A 345 -10.31 -91.13 60.83
C SER A 345 -9.51 -90.19 61.75
N SER A 346 -9.17 -90.61 62.97
CA SER A 346 -8.40 -89.80 63.92
C SER A 346 -6.94 -89.63 63.47
N VAL A 347 -6.33 -90.68 62.94
CA VAL A 347 -4.97 -90.63 62.36
C VAL A 347 -4.96 -89.68 61.16
N GLN A 348 -5.96 -89.80 60.30
CA GLN A 348 -6.08 -88.95 59.12
C GLN A 348 -6.36 -87.47 59.46
N GLU A 349 -7.18 -87.19 60.48
CA GLU A 349 -7.38 -85.84 61.01
C GLU A 349 -6.07 -85.21 61.50
N LYS A 350 -5.24 -86.00 62.19
CA LYS A 350 -3.95 -85.50 62.68
C LYS A 350 -2.99 -85.23 61.53
N ARG A 351 -2.92 -86.11 60.53
CA ARG A 351 -2.14 -85.91 59.29
C ARG A 351 -2.55 -84.62 58.57
N LEU A 352 -3.85 -84.41 58.41
CA LEU A 352 -4.40 -83.20 57.78
C LEU A 352 -3.99 -81.92 58.53
N SER A 353 -3.96 -81.95 59.87
CA SER A 353 -3.53 -80.80 60.68
C SER A 353 -2.06 -80.42 60.42
N ILE A 354 -1.18 -81.40 60.23
CA ILE A 354 0.25 -81.19 59.97
C ILE A 354 0.45 -80.64 58.55
N LEU A 355 -0.22 -81.23 57.56
CA LEU A 355 -0.15 -80.76 56.18
C LEU A 355 -0.63 -79.32 56.04
N ARG A 356 -1.74 -78.96 56.72
CA ARG A 356 -2.24 -77.57 56.76
C ARG A 356 -1.22 -76.61 57.39
N GLN A 357 -0.53 -77.01 58.46
CA GLN A 357 0.53 -76.20 59.06
C GLN A 357 1.69 -75.98 58.09
N GLN A 358 2.13 -77.03 57.40
CA GLN A 358 3.19 -76.94 56.38
C GLN A 358 2.79 -76.05 55.20
N ALA A 359 1.52 -76.12 54.75
CA ALA A 359 1.01 -75.24 53.70
C ALA A 359 1.03 -73.76 54.12
N VAL A 360 0.71 -73.43 55.38
CA VAL A 360 0.83 -72.06 55.91
C VAL A 360 2.29 -71.60 55.88
N GLU A 361 3.22 -72.43 56.34
CA GLU A 361 4.65 -72.11 56.30
C GLU A 361 5.19 -71.94 54.86
N ALA A 362 4.77 -72.81 53.93
CA ALA A 362 5.10 -72.71 52.52
C ALA A 362 4.55 -71.42 51.91
N ASN A 363 3.32 -71.04 52.23
CA ASN A 363 2.71 -69.79 51.76
C ASN A 363 3.43 -68.55 52.29
N LEU A 364 3.85 -68.56 53.56
CA LEU A 364 4.66 -67.46 54.14
C LEU A 364 6.04 -67.35 53.46
N LYS A 365 6.68 -68.47 53.14
CA LYS A 365 7.94 -68.48 52.36
C LYS A 365 7.73 -67.92 50.95
N LEU A 366 6.67 -68.34 50.26
CA LEU A 366 6.32 -67.82 48.93
C LEU A 366 6.08 -66.30 48.96
N GLN A 367 5.31 -65.78 49.92
CA GLN A 367 5.08 -64.34 50.07
C GLN A 367 6.38 -63.55 50.29
N LYS A 368 7.29 -64.06 51.11
CA LYS A 368 8.63 -63.46 51.31
C LYS A 368 9.43 -63.45 50.00
N MET A 369 9.44 -64.57 49.28
CA MET A 369 10.17 -64.68 48.01
C MET A 369 9.59 -63.76 46.92
N LEU A 370 8.27 -63.64 46.83
CA LEU A 370 7.61 -62.71 45.90
C LEU A 370 7.99 -61.25 46.18
N ARG A 371 8.02 -60.84 47.46
CA ARG A 371 8.46 -59.49 47.83
C ARG A 371 9.92 -59.25 47.47
N LEU A 372 10.80 -60.22 47.77
CA LEU A 372 12.22 -60.13 47.40
C LEU A 372 12.41 -60.06 45.88
N GLN A 373 11.61 -60.78 45.10
CA GLN A 373 11.64 -60.70 43.63
C GLN A 373 11.20 -59.32 43.13
N GLN A 374 10.15 -58.74 43.71
CA GLN A 374 9.71 -57.38 43.37
C GLN A 374 10.79 -56.33 43.67
N ASP A 375 11.38 -56.40 44.86
CA ASP A 375 12.46 -55.49 45.27
C ASP A 375 13.69 -55.65 44.34
N TYR A 376 14.06 -56.89 44.03
CA TYR A 376 15.14 -57.20 43.08
C TYR A 376 14.87 -56.63 41.69
N GLN A 377 13.66 -56.83 41.15
CA GLN A 377 13.28 -56.31 39.84
C GLN A 377 13.29 -54.78 39.81
N GLU A 378 12.88 -54.10 40.88
CA GLU A 378 12.99 -52.65 40.97
C GLU A 378 14.44 -52.18 40.96
N LEU A 379 15.31 -52.80 41.78
CA LEU A 379 16.74 -52.49 41.76
C LEU A 379 17.36 -52.74 40.37
N GLN A 380 16.96 -53.83 39.70
CA GLN A 380 17.43 -54.17 38.36
C GLN A 380 16.94 -53.14 37.32
N ARG A 381 15.68 -52.70 37.38
CA ARG A 381 15.14 -51.64 36.51
C ARG A 381 15.93 -50.34 36.70
N GLN A 382 16.17 -49.94 37.95
CA GLN A 382 16.94 -48.73 38.26
C GLN A 382 18.38 -48.83 37.73
N TYR A 383 19.05 -49.96 37.94
CA TYR A 383 20.37 -50.22 37.38
C TYR A 383 20.38 -50.12 35.85
N GLN A 384 19.43 -50.78 35.17
CA GLN A 384 19.33 -50.74 33.70
C GLN A 384 19.06 -49.33 33.17
N PHE A 385 18.20 -48.56 33.85
CA PHE A 385 17.92 -47.17 33.50
C PHE A 385 19.17 -46.31 33.59
N GLN A 386 19.92 -46.40 34.70
CA GLN A 386 21.18 -45.65 34.86
C GLN A 386 22.24 -46.10 33.85
N ALA A 387 22.36 -47.41 33.59
CA ALA A 387 23.32 -47.95 32.62
C ALA A 387 23.03 -47.45 31.20
N LYS A 388 21.75 -47.44 30.80
CA LYS A 388 21.31 -46.89 29.52
C LYS A 388 21.65 -45.40 29.42
N MET A 389 21.37 -44.61 30.45
CA MET A 389 21.67 -43.18 30.48
C MET A 389 23.18 -42.90 30.33
N VAL A 390 24.03 -43.63 31.05
CA VAL A 390 25.49 -43.49 30.92
C VAL A 390 25.95 -43.82 29.50
N ASN A 391 25.46 -44.90 28.91
CA ASN A 391 25.80 -45.28 27.54
C ASN A 391 25.33 -44.25 26.51
N GLU A 392 24.12 -43.71 26.67
CA GLU A 392 23.59 -42.64 25.81
C GLU A 392 24.42 -41.37 25.92
N PHE A 393 24.82 -40.96 27.13
CA PHE A 393 25.71 -39.82 27.33
C PHE A 393 27.08 -40.04 26.69
N LEU A 394 27.69 -41.21 26.85
CA LEU A 394 28.97 -41.53 26.20
C LEU A 394 28.86 -41.55 24.68
N GLY A 395 27.79 -42.14 24.13
CA GLY A 395 27.51 -42.16 22.70
C GLY A 395 27.34 -40.74 22.14
N LYS A 396 26.51 -39.92 22.79
CA LYS A 396 26.27 -38.53 22.38
C LYS A 396 27.51 -37.66 22.53
N LEU A 397 28.30 -37.86 23.59
CA LEU A 397 29.57 -37.16 23.78
C LEU A 397 30.55 -37.48 22.64
N GLN A 398 30.66 -38.76 22.25
CA GLN A 398 31.51 -39.18 21.13
C GLN A 398 31.03 -38.57 19.81
N GLU A 399 29.71 -38.59 19.54
CA GLU A 399 29.10 -37.97 18.37
C GLU A 399 29.41 -36.46 18.31
N LEU A 400 29.19 -35.72 19.40
CA LEU A 400 29.45 -34.28 19.47
C LEU A 400 30.94 -33.95 19.33
N ARG A 401 31.84 -34.80 19.86
CA ARG A 401 33.30 -34.65 19.68
C ARG A 401 33.72 -34.88 18.24
N VAL A 402 33.16 -35.90 17.57
CA VAL A 402 33.39 -36.13 16.13
C VAL A 402 32.86 -34.96 15.31
N GLN A 403 31.66 -34.46 15.63
CA GLN A 403 31.08 -33.29 14.97
C GLN A 403 31.94 -32.03 15.17
N LYS A 404 32.50 -31.82 16.37
CA LYS A 404 33.45 -30.74 16.66
C LYS A 404 34.77 -30.90 15.88
N ALA A 405 35.21 -32.13 15.63
CA ALA A 405 36.48 -32.42 14.94
C ALA A 405 36.36 -32.48 13.40
N GLN A 406 35.17 -32.75 12.86
CA GLN A 406 34.97 -32.93 11.42
C GLN A 406 34.99 -31.63 10.61
N ASP A 407 34.97 -30.45 11.22
CA ASP A 407 35.14 -29.10 10.62
C ASP A 407 34.50 -28.91 9.22
N THR A 408 33.40 -29.62 8.92
CA THR A 408 32.90 -29.85 7.56
C THR A 408 31.93 -28.77 7.10
N PHE A 409 31.70 -27.75 7.93
CA PHE A 409 30.67 -26.74 7.73
C PHE A 409 31.27 -25.34 7.61
N THR A 410 32.28 -25.19 6.76
CA THR A 410 32.93 -23.89 6.56
C THR A 410 32.11 -23.06 5.60
N TRP A 411 31.71 -21.87 6.02
CA TRP A 411 31.32 -20.80 5.10
C TRP A 411 32.49 -20.60 4.14
N LYS A 412 32.29 -20.92 2.87
CA LYS A 412 33.37 -20.82 1.87
C LYS A 412 33.10 -19.62 1.00
N VAL A 413 34.07 -18.71 0.97
CA VAL A 413 34.10 -17.63 -0.02
C VAL A 413 34.32 -18.30 -1.39
N ILE A 414 33.30 -18.28 -2.25
CA ILE A 414 33.44 -18.70 -3.65
C ILE A 414 34.20 -17.62 -4.40
N GLU A 415 33.74 -16.38 -4.23
CA GLU A 415 34.28 -15.22 -4.91
C GLU A 415 34.58 -14.15 -3.87
N PRO A 416 35.86 -13.80 -3.63
CA PRO A 416 36.20 -12.72 -2.74
C PRO A 416 35.74 -11.38 -3.33
N PRO A 417 35.52 -10.35 -2.49
CA PRO A 417 35.11 -9.02 -2.94
C PRO A 417 35.95 -8.52 -4.11
N ASN A 418 35.32 -8.31 -5.25
CA ASN A 418 36.02 -7.87 -6.46
C ASN A 418 36.31 -6.35 -6.42
N LEU A 419 37.34 -5.92 -7.16
CA LEU A 419 37.57 -4.50 -7.40
C LEU A 419 36.73 -4.08 -8.63
N PRO A 420 35.73 -3.20 -8.49
CA PRO A 420 34.86 -2.84 -9.61
C PRO A 420 35.61 -2.11 -10.72
N ASN A 421 35.65 -2.74 -11.91
CA ASN A 421 36.33 -2.19 -13.09
C ASN A 421 35.56 -1.03 -13.75
N SER A 422 34.23 -1.01 -13.60
CA SER A 422 33.35 0.01 -14.16
C SER A 422 32.28 0.46 -13.15
N PRO A 423 31.80 1.72 -13.22
CA PRO A 423 30.71 2.19 -12.37
C PRO A 423 29.39 1.58 -12.80
N ILE A 424 28.48 1.40 -11.84
CA ILE A 424 27.10 1.00 -12.12
C ILE A 424 26.49 2.03 -13.06
N ALA A 425 26.00 1.59 -14.20
CA ALA A 425 25.34 2.45 -15.16
C ALA A 425 24.01 2.94 -14.56
N ARG A 426 24.05 4.06 -13.82
CA ARG A 426 22.83 4.85 -13.60
C ARG A 426 22.39 5.33 -14.97
N SER A 427 21.20 4.93 -15.41
CA SER A 427 20.69 5.21 -16.76
C SER A 427 20.58 6.73 -16.96
N ARG A 428 21.64 7.36 -17.46
CA ARG A 428 21.69 8.80 -17.78
C ARG A 428 20.53 9.20 -18.67
N LEU A 429 20.08 8.26 -19.50
CA LEU A 429 18.88 8.35 -20.32
C LEU A 429 17.62 8.72 -19.50
N ARG A 430 17.41 8.14 -18.31
CA ARG A 430 16.27 8.51 -17.45
C ARG A 430 16.36 9.97 -16.98
N GLY A 431 17.56 10.43 -16.60
CA GLY A 431 17.78 11.83 -16.22
C GLY A 431 17.56 12.81 -17.38
N LEU A 432 17.99 12.44 -18.59
CA LEU A 432 17.75 13.21 -19.80
C LEU A 432 16.28 13.24 -20.22
N ILE A 433 15.57 12.11 -20.11
CA ILE A 433 14.12 12.03 -20.38
C ILE A 433 13.35 12.92 -19.41
N LEU A 434 13.64 12.83 -18.11
CA LEU A 434 13.04 13.70 -17.09
C LEU A 434 13.33 15.18 -17.36
N GLY A 435 14.57 15.50 -17.74
CA GLY A 435 14.95 16.86 -18.15
C GLY A 435 14.18 17.37 -19.36
N GLY A 436 13.96 16.50 -20.35
CA GLY A 436 13.20 16.83 -21.57
C GLY A 436 11.74 17.13 -21.27
N ILE A 437 11.10 16.27 -20.48
CA ILE A 437 9.70 16.45 -20.06
C ILE A 437 9.55 17.75 -19.24
N ALA A 438 10.41 17.97 -18.25
CA ALA A 438 10.39 19.17 -17.42
C ALA A 438 10.61 20.45 -18.25
N GLY A 439 11.51 20.42 -19.23
CA GLY A 439 11.75 21.53 -20.13
C GLY A 439 10.53 21.89 -20.98
N ILE A 440 9.87 20.90 -21.59
CA ILE A 440 8.66 21.13 -22.40
C ILE A 440 7.55 21.74 -21.54
N LEU A 441 7.30 21.18 -20.36
CA LEU A 441 6.27 21.69 -19.44
C LEU A 441 6.54 23.14 -19.02
N ALA A 442 7.79 23.48 -18.71
CA ALA A 442 8.17 24.85 -18.37
C ALA A 442 8.00 25.81 -19.56
N GLY A 443 8.38 25.40 -20.76
CA GLY A 443 8.21 26.21 -21.99
C GLY A 443 6.74 26.50 -22.29
N VAL A 444 5.88 25.48 -22.22
CA VAL A 444 4.43 25.61 -22.39
C VAL A 444 3.84 26.51 -21.30
N GLY A 445 4.26 26.33 -20.05
CA GLY A 445 3.80 27.14 -18.92
C GLY A 445 4.10 28.64 -19.11
N VAL A 446 5.31 28.98 -19.55
CA VAL A 446 5.69 30.38 -19.83
C VAL A 446 4.90 30.95 -21.01
N ALA A 447 4.73 30.18 -22.09
CA ALA A 447 3.93 30.61 -23.24
C ALA A 447 2.46 30.90 -22.85
N PHE A 448 1.87 30.04 -22.03
CA PHE A 448 0.52 30.22 -21.51
C PHE A 448 0.38 31.49 -20.64
N VAL A 449 1.35 31.74 -19.75
CA VAL A 449 1.35 32.96 -18.91
C VAL A 449 1.43 34.21 -19.78
N LEU A 450 2.32 34.24 -20.78
CA LEU A 450 2.47 35.36 -21.70
C LEU A 450 1.22 35.59 -22.58
N GLU A 451 0.44 34.55 -22.83
CA GLU A 451 -0.83 34.66 -23.55
C GLU A 451 -1.92 35.32 -22.70
N LYS A 452 -1.99 34.96 -21.42
CA LYS A 452 -2.99 35.47 -20.48
C LYS A 452 -2.89 36.98 -20.22
N PHE A 453 -1.78 37.65 -20.56
CA PHE A 453 -1.59 39.09 -20.36
C PHE A 453 -1.91 39.96 -21.59
N ASN A 454 -2.48 39.42 -22.67
CA ASN A 454 -2.77 40.17 -23.91
C ASN A 454 -4.28 40.39 -24.15
N PHE A 455 -4.85 41.48 -23.63
CA PHE A 455 -6.32 41.74 -23.61
C PHE A 455 -6.86 42.70 -24.70
N ARG A 456 -6.21 42.80 -25.86
CA ARG A 456 -6.67 43.66 -26.97
C ARG A 456 -7.76 42.98 -27.81
N LEU A 457 -8.75 43.76 -28.25
CA LEU A 457 -9.79 43.28 -29.17
C LEU A 457 -9.22 43.09 -30.58
N LYS A 458 -9.07 41.84 -30.98
CA LYS A 458 -8.48 41.48 -32.27
C LYS A 458 -9.49 40.93 -33.27
N ASP A 459 -10.56 40.30 -32.83
CA ASP A 459 -11.52 39.64 -33.74
C ASP A 459 -12.90 40.31 -33.70
N ILE A 460 -13.57 40.36 -34.85
CA ILE A 460 -14.92 40.93 -34.99
C ILE A 460 -15.91 40.19 -34.09
N LYS A 461 -15.79 38.86 -34.00
CA LYS A 461 -16.63 38.04 -33.09
C LYS A 461 -16.43 38.45 -31.64
N SER A 462 -15.20 38.62 -31.18
CA SER A 462 -14.91 39.07 -29.82
C SER A 462 -15.44 40.48 -29.55
N ILE A 463 -15.42 41.37 -30.54
CA ILE A 463 -16.04 42.71 -30.41
C ILE A 463 -17.55 42.60 -30.24
N GLN A 464 -18.21 41.77 -31.04
CA GLN A 464 -19.66 41.54 -30.95
C GLN A 464 -20.06 40.87 -29.63
N GLU A 465 -19.27 39.91 -29.14
CA GLU A 465 -19.49 39.22 -27.86
C GLU A 465 -19.32 40.15 -26.66
N VAL A 466 -18.29 41.00 -26.67
CA VAL A 466 -18.00 41.96 -25.59
C VAL A 466 -19.05 43.08 -25.58
N THR A 467 -19.40 43.62 -26.75
CA THR A 467 -20.31 44.76 -26.83
C THR A 467 -21.78 44.36 -26.75
N GLN A 468 -22.14 43.15 -27.20
CA GLN A 468 -23.51 42.70 -27.44
C GLN A 468 -24.32 43.62 -28.37
N LEU A 469 -23.63 44.40 -29.19
CA LEU A 469 -24.21 45.33 -30.15
C LEU A 469 -24.14 44.74 -31.57
N GLU A 470 -25.04 45.21 -32.44
CA GLU A 470 -25.01 44.86 -33.86
C GLU A 470 -23.79 45.51 -34.53
N ILE A 471 -23.11 44.76 -35.40
CA ILE A 471 -22.04 45.31 -36.24
C ILE A 471 -22.67 45.99 -37.45
N LEU A 472 -22.62 47.32 -37.51
CA LEU A 472 -23.22 48.12 -38.59
C LEU A 472 -22.37 48.10 -39.87
N GLY A 473 -21.06 47.92 -39.71
CA GLY A 473 -20.12 47.93 -40.81
C GLY A 473 -18.71 47.61 -40.35
N VAL A 474 -17.91 47.09 -41.28
CA VAL A 474 -16.50 46.76 -41.04
C VAL A 474 -15.67 47.52 -42.07
N ILE A 475 -14.86 48.46 -41.60
CA ILE A 475 -14.08 49.36 -42.41
C ILE A 475 -12.63 48.85 -42.46
N PRO A 476 -12.11 48.51 -43.65
CA PRO A 476 -10.74 48.05 -43.80
C PRO A 476 -9.74 49.19 -43.55
N GLN A 477 -8.52 48.85 -43.12
CA GLN A 477 -7.46 49.85 -42.95
C GLN A 477 -7.15 50.54 -44.29
N TYR A 478 -7.22 51.88 -44.30
CA TYR A 478 -6.92 52.69 -45.48
C TYR A 478 -5.42 52.61 -45.82
N GLN A 479 -5.09 52.19 -47.05
CA GLN A 479 -3.72 52.16 -47.57
C GLN A 479 -3.60 53.13 -48.74
N THR A 480 -2.94 54.28 -48.56
CA THR A 480 -2.59 55.14 -49.69
C THR A 480 -1.22 54.76 -50.23
N ALA A 481 -1.18 54.28 -51.49
CA ALA A 481 -0.10 54.53 -52.46
C ALA A 481 -0.25 53.75 -53.80
N MET A 482 -1.30 52.95 -54.04
CA MET A 482 -1.31 52.12 -55.26
C MET A 482 -2.70 51.79 -55.84
N SER A 483 -3.43 52.82 -56.28
CA SER A 483 -4.47 52.68 -57.32
C SER A 483 -4.83 54.06 -57.89
N LEU A 484 -3.97 54.56 -58.79
CA LEU A 484 -4.39 55.54 -59.79
C LEU A 484 -5.34 54.83 -60.77
N GLY A 485 -6.65 54.98 -60.59
CA GLY A 485 -7.62 54.58 -61.60
C GLY A 485 -8.98 54.16 -61.03
N LEU A 486 -9.99 55.01 -61.22
CA LEU A 486 -11.41 54.69 -61.45
C LEU A 486 -11.82 53.25 -61.07
N GLY A 487 -12.01 53.02 -59.77
CA GLY A 487 -12.54 51.78 -59.17
C GLY A 487 -12.67 51.98 -57.66
N SER A 488 -13.84 51.70 -57.08
CA SER A 488 -14.12 51.92 -55.65
C SER A 488 -13.16 51.14 -54.75
N ASP A 489 -12.31 51.84 -54.01
CA ASP A 489 -11.49 51.22 -52.96
C ASP A 489 -12.38 50.52 -51.92
N SER A 490 -11.93 49.39 -51.38
CA SER A 490 -12.71 48.59 -50.39
C SER A 490 -13.14 49.41 -49.17
N PHE A 491 -12.44 50.49 -48.86
CA PHE A 491 -12.83 51.47 -47.86
C PHE A 491 -14.11 52.22 -48.25
N THR A 492 -14.15 52.81 -49.46
CA THR A 492 -15.29 53.56 -49.97
C THR A 492 -16.53 52.68 -50.10
N GLU A 493 -16.36 51.43 -50.55
CA GLU A 493 -17.48 50.48 -50.64
C GLU A 493 -18.03 50.07 -49.27
N ALA A 494 -17.15 49.88 -48.28
CA ALA A 494 -17.57 49.62 -46.89
C ALA A 494 -18.34 50.81 -46.30
N ILE A 495 -17.92 52.05 -46.58
CA ILE A 495 -18.65 53.25 -46.15
C ILE A 495 -20.00 53.37 -46.85
N ARG A 496 -20.09 53.11 -48.17
CA ARG A 496 -21.37 53.12 -48.88
C ARG A 496 -22.32 52.05 -48.36
N SER A 497 -21.82 50.85 -48.07
CA SER A 497 -22.60 49.79 -47.45
C SER A 497 -23.14 50.20 -46.07
N LEU A 498 -22.32 50.88 -45.26
CA LEU A 498 -22.76 51.46 -43.98
C LEU A 498 -23.86 52.52 -44.19
N ALA A 499 -23.66 53.45 -45.13
CA ALA A 499 -24.65 54.49 -45.46
C ALA A 499 -25.99 53.89 -45.93
N LEU A 500 -25.95 52.87 -46.79
CA LEU A 500 -27.15 52.14 -47.23
C LEU A 500 -27.85 51.48 -46.05
N THR A 501 -27.12 50.79 -45.17
CA THR A 501 -27.68 50.14 -43.97
C THR A 501 -28.42 51.15 -43.08
N LEU A 502 -27.84 52.33 -42.87
CA LEU A 502 -28.48 53.41 -42.10
C LEU A 502 -29.73 53.98 -42.80
N SER A 503 -29.72 54.05 -44.13
CA SER A 503 -30.85 54.55 -44.92
C SER A 503 -32.04 53.58 -44.96
N PHE A 504 -31.76 52.26 -44.97
CA PHE A 504 -32.79 51.22 -45.11
C PHE A 504 -33.48 50.84 -43.79
N GLN A 505 -32.83 51.03 -42.63
CA GLN A 505 -33.40 50.66 -41.33
C GLN A 505 -34.69 51.42 -40.97
N ASN A 506 -34.97 52.59 -41.58
CA ASN A 506 -36.26 53.27 -41.46
C ASN A 506 -36.47 54.32 -42.57
N PRO A 507 -37.12 53.97 -43.70
CA PRO A 507 -37.25 54.86 -44.86
C PRO A 507 -38.10 56.12 -44.63
N GLN A 508 -38.93 56.11 -43.58
CA GLN A 508 -39.95 57.12 -43.29
C GLN A 508 -39.55 58.12 -42.19
N ILE A 509 -38.36 57.97 -41.58
CA ILE A 509 -37.89 58.86 -40.52
C ILE A 509 -36.89 59.86 -41.12
N THR A 510 -37.30 61.12 -41.21
CA THR A 510 -36.44 62.28 -41.51
C THR A 510 -36.03 62.98 -40.21
N GLY A 511 -34.91 63.69 -40.21
CA GLY A 511 -34.47 64.46 -39.03
C GLY A 511 -33.73 63.64 -37.97
N LYS A 512 -33.02 62.57 -38.34
CA LYS A 512 -32.27 61.75 -37.37
C LYS A 512 -30.95 62.41 -36.99
N ILE A 513 -30.70 62.56 -35.69
CA ILE A 513 -29.41 63.02 -35.17
C ILE A 513 -28.60 61.83 -34.63
N ILE A 514 -27.42 61.61 -35.20
CA ILE A 514 -26.55 60.48 -34.89
C ILE A 514 -25.20 61.01 -34.40
N ALA A 515 -24.77 60.60 -33.20
CA ALA A 515 -23.41 60.87 -32.74
C ALA A 515 -22.47 59.71 -33.12
N VAL A 516 -21.33 60.04 -33.73
CA VAL A 516 -20.23 59.09 -33.98
C VAL A 516 -19.20 59.27 -32.87
N THR A 517 -19.01 58.23 -32.06
CA THR A 517 -18.11 58.24 -30.91
C THR A 517 -17.28 56.96 -30.84
N SER A 518 -16.39 56.84 -29.85
CA SER A 518 -15.50 55.69 -29.69
C SER A 518 -15.03 55.55 -28.24
N ALA A 519 -14.44 54.41 -27.90
CA ALA A 519 -13.96 54.16 -26.55
C ALA A 519 -12.73 55.03 -26.20
N THR A 520 -11.77 55.15 -27.11
CA THR A 520 -10.49 55.85 -26.91
C THR A 520 -10.17 56.80 -28.08
N THR A 521 -9.10 57.59 -27.97
CA THR A 521 -8.67 58.49 -29.04
C THR A 521 -8.11 57.73 -30.24
N GLU A 522 -8.11 58.37 -31.43
CA GLU A 522 -7.52 57.82 -32.66
C GLU A 522 -8.11 56.49 -33.17
N GLU A 523 -9.41 56.27 -32.99
CA GLU A 523 -10.14 55.12 -33.56
C GLU A 523 -10.75 55.40 -34.95
N GLY A 524 -10.56 56.61 -35.50
CA GLY A 524 -11.05 57.00 -36.83
C GLY A 524 -12.48 57.55 -36.88
N LYS A 525 -13.01 58.05 -35.76
CA LYS A 525 -14.35 58.68 -35.67
C LYS A 525 -14.56 59.74 -36.76
N THR A 526 -13.74 60.79 -36.77
CA THR A 526 -13.82 61.91 -37.73
C THR A 526 -13.76 61.42 -39.18
N THR A 527 -12.87 60.48 -39.48
CA THR A 527 -12.74 59.87 -40.82
C THR A 527 -14.03 59.16 -41.23
N ILE A 528 -14.64 58.40 -40.32
CA ILE A 528 -15.90 57.70 -40.57
C ILE A 528 -17.04 58.71 -40.71
N THR A 529 -17.14 59.70 -39.82
CA THR A 529 -18.18 60.75 -39.87
C THR A 529 -18.15 61.50 -41.20
N TYR A 530 -16.96 61.93 -41.63
CA TYR A 530 -16.73 62.61 -42.90
C TYR A 530 -17.20 61.77 -44.10
N ASN A 531 -16.67 60.54 -44.23
CA ASN A 531 -16.95 59.70 -45.38
C ASN A 531 -18.40 59.18 -45.37
N LEU A 532 -18.98 58.91 -44.20
CA LEU A 532 -20.37 58.52 -44.07
C LEU A 532 -21.32 59.64 -44.49
N GLY A 533 -21.02 60.89 -44.11
CA GLY A 533 -21.81 62.05 -44.54
C GLY A 533 -21.78 62.25 -46.05
N LEU A 534 -20.60 62.11 -46.68
CA LEU A 534 -20.47 62.11 -48.13
C LEU A 534 -21.32 61.00 -48.77
N ALA A 535 -21.20 59.75 -48.29
CA ALA A 535 -21.94 58.62 -48.85
C ALA A 535 -23.46 58.72 -48.66
N LEU A 536 -23.95 59.27 -47.53
CA LEU A 536 -25.37 59.55 -47.32
C LEU A 536 -25.88 60.63 -48.28
N THR A 537 -25.04 61.62 -48.58
CA THR A 537 -25.36 62.68 -49.55
C THR A 537 -25.37 62.13 -50.99
N GLU A 538 -24.39 61.27 -51.35
CA GLU A 538 -24.35 60.57 -52.65
C GLU A 538 -25.64 59.78 -52.93
N ILE A 539 -26.27 59.19 -51.91
CA ILE A 539 -27.55 58.47 -52.03
C ILE A 539 -28.78 59.39 -51.95
N GLY A 540 -28.60 60.72 -52.02
CA GLY A 540 -29.64 61.73 -52.14
C GLY A 540 -30.27 62.22 -50.83
N LYS A 541 -29.60 62.03 -49.68
CA LYS A 541 -30.07 62.56 -48.38
C LYS A 541 -29.52 63.95 -48.12
N LYS A 542 -30.32 64.81 -47.48
CA LYS A 542 -29.84 66.09 -46.94
C LYS A 542 -29.11 65.85 -45.63
N VAL A 543 -27.81 66.12 -45.60
CA VAL A 543 -26.95 65.78 -44.45
C VAL A 543 -26.26 67.02 -43.91
N LEU A 544 -26.34 67.20 -42.59
CA LEU A 544 -25.53 68.16 -41.84
C LEU A 544 -24.48 67.41 -41.01
N ILE A 545 -23.20 67.77 -41.15
CA ILE A 545 -22.13 67.29 -40.28
C ILE A 545 -21.75 68.39 -39.29
N VAL A 546 -21.75 68.06 -38.00
CA VAL A 546 -21.44 69.00 -36.93
C VAL A 546 -20.17 68.55 -36.19
N ASP A 547 -19.21 69.47 -36.05
CA ASP A 547 -18.01 69.25 -35.25
C ASP A 547 -18.30 69.49 -33.76
N GLY A 548 -18.65 68.42 -33.06
CA GLY A 548 -18.85 68.40 -31.60
C GLY A 548 -17.60 67.99 -30.82
N ASN A 549 -16.44 67.87 -31.47
CA ASN A 549 -15.19 67.50 -30.80
C ASN A 549 -14.39 68.74 -30.42
N PHE A 550 -14.80 69.41 -29.34
CA PHE A 550 -14.10 70.60 -28.85
C PHE A 550 -12.69 70.32 -28.34
N SER A 551 -12.38 69.08 -27.95
CA SER A 551 -11.05 68.71 -27.47
C SER A 551 -10.00 68.70 -28.59
N ASN A 552 -10.39 68.32 -29.81
CA ASN A 552 -9.51 68.32 -30.99
C ASN A 552 -10.36 68.45 -32.27
N PRO A 553 -10.83 69.67 -32.61
CA PRO A 553 -11.74 69.88 -33.74
C PRO A 553 -11.00 69.70 -35.06
N MET A 554 -11.38 68.71 -35.86
CA MET A 554 -10.67 68.34 -37.09
C MET A 554 -11.50 68.49 -38.36
N LEU A 555 -12.83 68.67 -38.27
CA LEU A 555 -13.66 68.67 -39.49
C LEU A 555 -13.35 69.86 -40.42
N HIS A 556 -13.02 71.02 -39.84
CA HIS A 556 -12.62 72.19 -40.62
C HIS A 556 -11.33 71.95 -41.42
N GLU A 557 -10.38 71.18 -40.88
CA GLU A 557 -9.16 70.78 -41.60
C GLU A 557 -9.47 69.76 -42.69
N VAL A 558 -10.30 68.76 -42.39
CA VAL A 558 -10.67 67.70 -43.35
C VAL A 558 -11.46 68.24 -44.53
N PHE A 559 -12.38 69.19 -44.31
CA PHE A 559 -13.16 69.85 -45.36
C PHE A 559 -12.48 71.11 -45.95
N SER A 560 -11.30 71.50 -45.47
CA SER A 560 -10.60 72.75 -45.86
C SER A 560 -11.46 74.01 -45.69
N LEU A 561 -12.18 74.11 -44.57
CA LEU A 561 -13.09 75.21 -44.24
C LEU A 561 -12.53 76.14 -43.15
N PRO A 562 -12.87 77.44 -43.14
CA PRO A 562 -12.55 78.33 -42.03
C PRO A 562 -13.30 77.94 -40.74
N ASN A 563 -12.59 77.97 -39.60
CA ASN A 563 -13.15 77.70 -38.27
C ASN A 563 -13.28 78.97 -37.40
N THR A 564 -13.51 80.13 -38.02
CA THR A 564 -13.64 81.42 -37.32
C THR A 564 -15.02 81.60 -36.67
N GLN A 565 -16.04 80.93 -37.20
CA GLN A 565 -17.39 80.87 -36.66
C GLN A 565 -17.90 79.43 -36.80
N GLY A 566 -18.74 79.00 -35.85
CA GLY A 566 -19.29 77.63 -35.87
C GLY A 566 -20.33 77.39 -34.79
N LEU A 567 -20.37 76.16 -34.29
CA LEU A 567 -21.31 75.72 -33.24
C LEU A 567 -21.19 76.59 -31.98
N THR A 568 -19.98 76.88 -31.52
CA THR A 568 -19.75 77.70 -30.32
C THR A 568 -20.28 79.13 -30.50
N THR A 569 -20.04 79.74 -31.66
CA THR A 569 -20.54 81.07 -32.02
C THR A 569 -22.07 81.11 -32.06
N THR A 570 -22.69 80.09 -32.64
CA THR A 570 -24.15 79.97 -32.74
C THR A 570 -24.81 79.89 -31.37
N ILE A 571 -24.21 79.16 -30.43
CA ILE A 571 -24.75 79.02 -29.07
C ILE A 571 -24.49 80.30 -28.26
N ALA A 572 -23.32 80.92 -28.41
CA ALA A 572 -22.92 82.09 -27.63
C ALA A 572 -23.55 83.42 -28.10
N THR A 573 -24.01 83.53 -29.34
CA THR A 573 -24.52 84.78 -29.95
C THR A 573 -25.93 84.60 -30.52
N GLU A 574 -26.65 85.67 -30.88
CA GLU A 574 -27.97 85.58 -31.55
C GLU A 574 -27.91 85.27 -33.06
N LEU A 575 -26.72 84.97 -33.60
CA LEU A 575 -26.58 84.62 -35.02
C LEU A 575 -27.30 83.30 -35.33
N SER A 576 -28.05 83.29 -36.45
CA SER A 576 -28.71 82.08 -36.94
C SER A 576 -27.69 81.09 -37.48
N TRP A 577 -27.81 79.82 -37.09
CA TRP A 577 -26.96 78.72 -37.58
C TRP A 577 -27.01 78.59 -39.11
N SER A 578 -28.16 78.90 -39.71
CA SER A 578 -28.37 78.83 -41.17
C SER A 578 -27.48 79.78 -41.98
N LYS A 579 -26.90 80.80 -41.35
CA LYS A 579 -25.94 81.73 -41.98
C LYS A 579 -24.48 81.35 -41.76
N ILE A 580 -24.23 80.41 -40.84
CA ILE A 580 -22.90 79.98 -40.40
C ILE A 580 -22.55 78.60 -40.98
N VAL A 581 -23.56 77.77 -41.26
CA VAL A 581 -23.39 76.52 -42.00
C VAL A 581 -22.69 76.78 -43.32
N GLN A 582 -21.69 75.94 -43.62
CA GLN A 582 -20.86 76.04 -44.79
C GLN A 582 -21.11 74.82 -45.67
N SER A 583 -21.36 75.03 -46.96
CA SER A 583 -21.43 73.96 -47.96
C SER A 583 -20.06 73.78 -48.61
N PHE A 584 -19.67 72.53 -48.85
CA PHE A 584 -18.42 72.25 -49.56
C PHE A 584 -18.61 72.48 -51.07
N GLU A 585 -17.84 73.42 -51.65
CA GLU A 585 -17.78 73.67 -53.10
C GLU A 585 -16.45 73.14 -53.68
N GLU A 586 -16.52 72.38 -54.77
CA GLU A 586 -15.41 71.68 -55.42
C GLU A 586 -14.27 72.64 -55.90
N GLU A 587 -14.54 73.95 -56.00
CA GLU A 587 -13.59 74.99 -56.47
C GLU A 587 -12.55 75.45 -55.44
N THR A 588 -12.72 75.15 -54.14
CA THR A 588 -11.75 75.55 -53.10
C THR A 588 -10.46 74.72 -53.08
N ALA A 589 -10.44 73.56 -53.74
CA ALA A 589 -9.27 72.66 -53.78
C ALA A 589 -8.19 73.08 -54.80
N THR A 590 -8.54 73.89 -55.80
CA THR A 590 -7.61 74.23 -56.90
C THR A 590 -6.72 75.44 -56.65
N ASN A 591 -6.96 76.21 -55.58
CA ASN A 591 -6.14 77.37 -55.24
C ASN A 591 -5.37 77.15 -53.94
N GLY A 592 -4.22 76.47 -54.06
CA GLY A 592 -3.09 76.63 -53.14
C GLY A 592 -3.06 75.72 -51.92
N ILE A 593 -2.88 74.41 -52.14
CA ILE A 593 -2.37 73.51 -51.08
C ILE A 593 -0.85 73.44 -51.20
N ASN A 594 -0.14 73.93 -50.19
CA ASN A 594 1.30 73.79 -50.06
C ASN A 594 1.65 72.31 -49.78
N PRO A 595 2.57 71.65 -50.50
CA PRO A 595 2.91 70.23 -50.29
C PRO A 595 3.30 69.87 -48.85
N GLN A 596 3.74 70.83 -48.05
CA GLN A 596 4.02 70.63 -46.62
C GLN A 596 2.76 70.47 -45.76
N GLN A 597 1.62 71.05 -46.16
CA GLN A 597 0.34 70.89 -45.45
C GLN A 597 -0.27 69.50 -45.68
N GLU A 598 -0.11 68.93 -46.88
CA GLU A 598 -0.53 67.56 -47.21
C GLU A 598 0.28 66.50 -46.43
N LEU A 599 1.59 66.72 -46.28
CA LEU A 599 2.46 65.91 -45.42
C LEU A 599 2.14 66.02 -43.92
N THR A 600 1.72 67.20 -43.47
CA THR A 600 1.28 67.42 -42.08
C THR A 600 -0.07 66.73 -41.83
N PHE A 601 -1.02 66.85 -42.77
CA PHE A 601 -2.30 66.15 -42.79
C PHE A 601 -2.13 64.63 -42.73
N LEU A 602 -1.29 64.05 -43.61
CA LEU A 602 -1.00 62.61 -43.63
C LEU A 602 -0.31 62.09 -42.36
N SER A 603 0.41 62.95 -41.64
CA SER A 603 1.02 62.61 -40.34
C SER A 603 0.03 62.66 -39.17
N SER A 604 -0.92 63.60 -39.19
CA SER A 604 -1.97 63.75 -38.18
C SER A 604 -3.04 62.66 -38.26
N VAL A 605 -3.35 62.19 -39.47
CA VAL A 605 -4.32 61.10 -39.72
C VAL A 605 -3.75 59.72 -39.34
N ASN A 606 -2.42 59.56 -39.31
CA ASN A 606 -1.76 58.26 -39.08
C ASN A 606 -1.16 58.06 -37.68
N GLY A 607 -1.31 59.00 -36.73
CA GLY A 607 -0.85 58.81 -35.35
C GLY A 607 0.63 58.43 -35.19
N MET A 608 1.49 58.77 -36.16
CA MET A 608 2.91 58.44 -36.13
C MET A 608 3.74 59.57 -35.52
N LYS A 609 4.34 59.32 -34.34
CA LYS A 609 5.33 60.21 -33.73
C LYS A 609 6.51 60.46 -34.69
N THR A 610 6.79 61.74 -34.92
CA THR A 610 7.93 62.28 -35.67
C THR A 610 9.26 61.94 -35.00
N ASN A 611 9.80 60.75 -35.25
CA ASN A 611 11.20 60.45 -34.93
C ASN A 611 11.76 59.32 -35.81
N LYS A 612 11.57 59.42 -37.14
CA LYS A 612 12.26 58.55 -38.10
C LYS A 612 12.23 59.06 -39.55
N ILE A 613 12.34 60.37 -39.78
CA ILE A 613 12.58 60.92 -41.13
C ILE A 613 13.64 62.01 -41.03
N LYS A 614 14.87 61.59 -40.70
CA LYS A 614 16.11 62.32 -40.97
C LYS A 614 17.07 61.32 -41.55
N ASN A 615 16.95 61.06 -42.86
CA ASN A 615 17.98 60.53 -43.77
C ASN A 615 17.33 59.93 -45.03
N SER A 616 17.03 60.76 -46.03
CA SER A 616 17.02 60.37 -47.47
C SER A 616 16.72 61.55 -48.43
N ASN A 617 17.35 62.72 -48.22
CA ASN A 617 17.02 63.96 -48.96
C ASN A 617 17.79 64.19 -50.28
N HIS A 618 18.11 63.17 -51.08
CA HIS A 618 18.80 63.43 -52.36
C HIS A 618 18.40 62.59 -53.57
N LYS A 619 17.44 61.67 -53.46
CA LYS A 619 17.00 60.83 -54.60
C LYS A 619 15.56 61.04 -55.06
N ILE A 620 14.79 61.87 -54.34
CA ILE A 620 13.35 62.10 -54.59
C ILE A 620 13.11 63.35 -55.46
N THR A 621 14.00 64.34 -55.43
CA THR A 621 13.81 65.62 -56.12
C THR A 621 13.94 65.55 -57.65
N ASN A 622 14.72 64.60 -58.19
CA ASN A 622 14.91 64.48 -59.66
C ASN A 622 13.81 63.66 -60.37
N ASN A 623 12.99 62.89 -59.64
CA ASN A 623 11.92 62.09 -60.24
C ASN A 623 10.55 62.82 -60.22
N LEU A 624 10.43 63.92 -59.49
CA LEU A 624 9.20 64.72 -59.43
C LEU A 624 9.07 65.68 -60.63
N ASN A 625 10.18 66.27 -61.11
CA ASN A 625 10.14 67.20 -62.26
C ASN A 625 9.78 66.50 -63.59
N SER A 626 10.02 65.19 -63.75
CA SER A 626 9.64 64.43 -64.94
C SER A 626 8.17 63.98 -64.93
N ILE A 627 7.53 63.97 -63.76
CA ILE A 627 6.11 63.65 -63.57
C ILE A 627 5.25 64.90 -63.81
N PHE A 628 5.68 66.07 -63.34
CA PHE A 628 4.97 67.34 -63.58
C PHE A 628 4.92 67.74 -65.07
N ALA A 629 5.93 67.43 -65.88
CA ALA A 629 5.93 67.71 -67.32
C ALA A 629 4.93 66.84 -68.13
N LYS A 630 4.47 65.70 -67.59
CA LYS A 630 3.51 64.80 -68.27
C LYS A 630 2.05 65.09 -67.95
N VAL A 631 1.78 65.82 -66.86
CA VAL A 631 0.40 66.15 -66.43
C VAL A 631 -0.14 67.38 -67.18
N SER A 632 0.71 68.33 -67.56
CA SER A 632 0.28 69.56 -68.27
C SER A 632 -0.10 69.38 -69.75
N LEU A 633 0.12 68.20 -70.33
CA LEU A 633 -0.04 67.94 -71.78
C LEU A 633 -1.37 67.24 -72.16
N LYS A 634 -2.26 66.97 -71.20
CA LYS A 634 -3.50 66.19 -71.44
C LYS A 634 -4.82 66.95 -71.18
N ALA A 635 -4.76 68.24 -70.84
CA ALA A 635 -5.94 69.07 -70.52
C ALA A 635 -6.52 69.86 -71.71
N ASN A 636 -5.91 69.82 -72.89
CA ASN A 636 -6.51 70.35 -74.12
C ASN A 636 -6.88 69.17 -75.02
N LEU A 637 -8.15 68.76 -75.01
CA LEU A 637 -8.89 68.23 -76.17
C LEU A 637 -10.32 67.81 -75.76
N MET A 638 -11.28 68.55 -76.32
CA MET A 638 -12.69 68.22 -76.64
C MET A 638 -13.81 68.78 -75.73
N PRO A 639 -14.93 69.28 -76.34
CA PRO A 639 -15.71 70.40 -75.80
C PRO A 639 -17.17 70.04 -75.42
N ASN A 640 -17.75 70.96 -74.63
CA ASN A 640 -19.16 71.21 -74.32
C ASN A 640 -20.24 70.40 -75.07
N SER A 641 -21.16 69.80 -74.32
CA SER A 641 -22.60 69.97 -74.59
C SER A 641 -23.44 69.82 -73.32
N SER A 642 -24.36 70.78 -73.19
CA SER A 642 -25.37 71.00 -72.17
C SER A 642 -26.40 69.87 -72.07
N LEU A 643 -26.88 69.59 -70.85
CA LEU A 643 -28.32 69.59 -70.50
C LEU A 643 -28.50 69.27 -69.00
N SER A 644 -29.50 69.94 -68.45
CA SER A 644 -30.00 69.92 -67.08
C SER A 644 -30.33 68.54 -66.52
N GLU A 645 -29.78 68.20 -65.36
CA GLU A 645 -30.37 67.24 -64.43
C GLU A 645 -30.16 67.72 -62.99
N SER A 646 -31.22 67.55 -62.20
CA SER A 646 -31.44 68.01 -60.84
C SER A 646 -30.21 68.01 -59.92
N LEU A 647 -30.02 69.13 -59.21
CA LEU A 647 -29.14 69.27 -58.05
C LEU A 647 -29.51 68.23 -56.98
N ILE A 648 -28.99 67.02 -57.11
CA ILE A 648 -28.64 66.21 -55.95
C ILE A 648 -27.54 67.03 -55.29
N GLU A 649 -27.78 67.55 -54.08
CA GLU A 649 -26.72 68.18 -53.28
C GLU A 649 -25.54 67.20 -53.30
N LYS A 650 -24.42 67.59 -53.90
CA LYS A 650 -23.30 66.66 -54.17
C LYS A 650 -22.42 66.48 -52.92
N TYR A 651 -22.60 67.35 -51.92
CA TYR A 651 -21.81 67.43 -50.71
C TYR A 651 -22.67 67.78 -49.48
N PRO A 652 -22.32 67.28 -48.28
CA PRO A 652 -23.03 67.60 -47.05
C PRO A 652 -22.75 69.04 -46.62
N ASP A 653 -23.71 69.61 -45.89
CA ASP A 653 -23.51 70.85 -45.16
C ASP A 653 -22.67 70.59 -43.90
N VAL A 654 -21.79 71.53 -43.55
CA VAL A 654 -20.86 71.39 -42.43
C VAL A 654 -20.98 72.57 -41.47
N LEU A 655 -21.18 72.26 -40.20
CA LEU A 655 -21.08 73.20 -39.09
C LEU A 655 -19.81 72.87 -38.30
N THR A 656 -18.77 73.67 -38.51
CA THR A 656 -17.52 73.56 -37.76
C THR A 656 -17.73 73.91 -36.28
N SER A 657 -16.76 73.58 -35.43
CA SER A 657 -16.88 73.82 -33.99
C SER A 657 -16.93 75.31 -33.67
N GLY A 658 -16.24 76.14 -34.46
CA GLY A 658 -15.93 77.53 -34.14
C GLY A 658 -14.77 77.63 -33.13
N PRO A 659 -14.47 78.84 -32.65
CA PRO A 659 -13.42 79.04 -31.66
C PRO A 659 -13.75 78.27 -30.37
N VAL A 660 -12.88 77.33 -29.98
CA VAL A 660 -13.02 76.54 -28.76
C VAL A 660 -12.40 77.29 -27.59
N GLY A 661 -13.20 77.62 -26.57
CA GLY A 661 -12.77 78.32 -25.35
C GLY A 661 -12.84 77.47 -24.08
N LYS A 662 -12.46 78.04 -22.92
CA LYS A 662 -12.49 77.35 -21.61
C LYS A 662 -13.87 76.88 -21.16
N ASN A 663 -14.95 77.48 -21.67
CA ASN A 663 -16.34 77.19 -21.28
C ASN A 663 -17.10 76.27 -22.27
N SER A 664 -16.40 75.60 -23.19
CA SER A 664 -17.03 74.88 -24.30
C SER A 664 -18.02 73.78 -23.88
N PHE A 665 -17.76 73.12 -22.75
CA PHE A 665 -18.69 72.14 -22.16
C PHE A 665 -20.05 72.76 -21.77
N SER A 666 -20.05 73.96 -21.19
CA SER A 666 -21.29 74.63 -20.73
C SER A 666 -22.24 74.98 -21.88
N TRP A 667 -21.71 75.14 -23.09
CA TRP A 667 -22.50 75.43 -24.28
C TRP A 667 -23.29 74.20 -24.77
N LEU A 668 -22.76 72.99 -24.61
CA LEU A 668 -23.48 71.76 -24.97
C LEU A 668 -24.71 71.51 -24.07
N VAL A 669 -24.67 72.00 -22.83
CA VAL A 669 -25.76 71.84 -21.87
C VAL A 669 -26.81 72.95 -22.00
N ALA A 670 -26.49 74.06 -22.66
CA ALA A 670 -27.37 75.23 -22.76
C ALA A 670 -28.73 74.90 -23.43
N PRO A 671 -29.84 75.54 -23.02
CA PRO A 671 -31.17 75.32 -23.60
C PRO A 671 -31.19 75.54 -25.12
N LYS A 672 -30.42 76.51 -25.60
CA LYS A 672 -30.25 76.82 -27.02
C LYS A 672 -29.74 75.64 -27.84
N MET A 673 -28.95 74.74 -27.25
CA MET A 673 -28.51 73.52 -27.93
C MET A 673 -29.71 72.62 -28.30
N ASN A 674 -30.72 72.53 -27.43
CA ASN A 674 -31.92 71.74 -27.72
C ASN A 674 -32.77 72.40 -28.84
N GLU A 675 -32.82 73.73 -28.89
CA GLU A 675 -33.47 74.47 -29.97
C GLU A 675 -32.77 74.23 -31.31
N LEU A 676 -31.43 74.26 -31.32
CA LEU A 676 -30.63 73.93 -32.51
C LEU A 676 -30.89 72.51 -32.99
N LEU A 677 -30.82 71.52 -32.10
CA LEU A 677 -31.13 70.14 -32.43
C LEU A 677 -32.53 70.01 -33.09
N ASN A 678 -33.56 70.62 -32.49
CA ASN A 678 -34.92 70.60 -33.05
C ASN A 678 -35.01 71.26 -34.43
N SER A 679 -34.31 72.38 -34.63
CA SER A 679 -34.29 73.05 -35.93
C SER A 679 -33.58 72.22 -37.01
N TRP A 680 -32.50 71.51 -36.66
CA TRP A 680 -31.82 70.64 -37.61
C TRP A 680 -32.63 69.40 -37.95
N ARG A 681 -33.41 68.85 -37.01
CA ARG A 681 -34.36 67.74 -37.31
C ARG A 681 -35.38 68.10 -38.39
N GLN A 682 -35.75 69.38 -38.49
CA GLN A 682 -36.72 69.85 -39.49
C GLN A 682 -36.06 70.15 -40.84
N ALA A 683 -34.77 70.49 -40.85
CA ALA A 683 -34.06 70.95 -42.04
C ALA A 683 -33.32 69.84 -42.81
N TYR A 684 -32.84 68.80 -42.11
CA TYR A 684 -32.00 67.75 -42.68
C TYR A 684 -32.61 66.35 -42.48
N ASP A 685 -32.28 65.42 -43.38
CA ASP A 685 -32.63 64.01 -43.21
C ASP A 685 -31.76 63.37 -42.12
N TYR A 686 -30.46 63.69 -42.14
CA TYR A 686 -29.48 63.22 -41.15
C TYR A 686 -28.62 64.35 -40.63
N VAL A 687 -28.36 64.34 -39.33
CA VAL A 687 -27.38 65.21 -38.66
C VAL A 687 -26.33 64.31 -38.01
N LEU A 688 -25.10 64.35 -38.51
CA LEU A 688 -23.97 63.57 -38.00
C LEU A 688 -23.12 64.42 -37.07
N PHE A 689 -23.02 64.02 -35.81
CA PHE A 689 -22.15 64.65 -34.82
C PHE A 689 -20.82 63.92 -34.73
N ASP A 690 -19.71 64.59 -35.10
CA ASP A 690 -18.38 64.12 -34.74
C ASP A 690 -18.11 64.45 -33.27
N THR A 691 -17.70 63.47 -32.47
CA THR A 691 -17.53 63.65 -31.02
C THR A 691 -16.15 63.21 -30.54
N SER A 692 -15.76 63.64 -29.34
CA SER A 692 -14.58 63.12 -28.64
C SER A 692 -14.75 61.64 -28.26
N SER A 693 -13.71 60.99 -27.74
CA SER A 693 -13.87 59.64 -27.14
C SER A 693 -14.69 59.70 -25.84
N LEU A 694 -15.39 58.62 -25.52
CA LEU A 694 -16.23 58.52 -24.32
C LEU A 694 -15.42 58.41 -23.02
N THR A 695 -14.29 57.70 -23.07
CA THR A 695 -13.41 57.58 -21.89
C THR A 695 -12.55 58.84 -21.74
N GLY A 696 -12.64 59.49 -20.58
CA GLY A 696 -11.80 60.63 -20.19
C GLY A 696 -12.32 62.03 -20.53
N LEU A 697 -13.34 62.21 -21.38
CA LEU A 697 -13.84 63.52 -21.81
C LEU A 697 -15.37 63.66 -21.66
N ALA A 698 -15.83 64.79 -21.13
CA ALA A 698 -17.25 65.01 -20.78
C ALA A 698 -18.13 65.41 -21.99
N ASP A 699 -17.52 65.94 -23.06
CA ASP A 699 -18.22 66.48 -24.22
C ASP A 699 -19.04 65.40 -24.96
N ALA A 700 -18.40 64.28 -25.31
CA ALA A 700 -19.07 63.14 -25.95
C ALA A 700 -20.18 62.55 -25.08
N GLN A 701 -20.00 62.47 -23.76
CA GLN A 701 -21.01 61.95 -22.84
C GLN A 701 -22.27 62.82 -22.83
N THR A 702 -22.10 64.13 -22.95
CA THR A 702 -23.21 65.09 -22.97
C THR A 702 -23.95 65.04 -24.30
N ILE A 703 -23.21 65.05 -25.42
CA ILE A 703 -23.81 65.00 -26.77
C ILE A 703 -24.57 63.68 -26.96
N THR A 704 -23.97 62.55 -26.59
CA THR A 704 -24.59 61.22 -26.75
C THR A 704 -25.88 61.03 -25.95
N SER A 705 -26.16 61.87 -24.94
CA SER A 705 -27.44 61.88 -24.20
C SER A 705 -28.56 62.70 -24.87
N LYS A 706 -28.22 63.55 -25.84
CA LYS A 706 -29.13 64.50 -26.49
C LYS A 706 -29.49 64.13 -27.94
N VAL A 707 -28.75 63.21 -28.54
CA VAL A 707 -28.95 62.70 -29.90
C VAL A 707 -29.92 61.52 -29.92
N ASP A 708 -30.44 61.18 -31.10
CA ASP A 708 -31.42 60.10 -31.25
C ASP A 708 -30.76 58.72 -31.22
N GLU A 709 -29.58 58.60 -31.83
CA GLU A 709 -28.83 57.34 -31.97
C GLU A 709 -27.30 57.58 -31.85
N VAL A 710 -26.55 56.57 -31.39
CA VAL A 710 -25.09 56.63 -31.24
C VAL A 710 -24.43 55.49 -32.02
N ILE A 711 -23.43 55.80 -32.84
CA ILE A 711 -22.55 54.83 -33.50
C ILE A 711 -21.25 54.76 -32.70
N LEU A 712 -20.90 53.55 -32.24
CA LEU A 712 -19.64 53.31 -31.53
C LEU A 712 -18.58 52.76 -32.49
N VAL A 713 -17.53 53.53 -32.74
CA VAL A 713 -16.38 53.10 -33.54
C VAL A 713 -15.40 52.34 -32.65
N ILE A 714 -14.96 51.17 -33.09
CA ILE A 714 -13.94 50.36 -32.40
C ILE A 714 -12.82 50.02 -33.38
N SER A 715 -11.59 50.47 -33.11
CA SER A 715 -10.43 50.11 -33.93
C SER A 715 -9.87 48.73 -33.55
N GLN A 716 -9.77 47.84 -34.54
CA GLN A 716 -9.17 46.50 -34.36
C GLN A 716 -7.72 46.60 -33.87
N ASN A 717 -7.32 45.69 -32.98
CA ASN A 717 -5.95 45.50 -32.48
C ASN A 717 -5.34 46.70 -31.71
N ARG A 718 -6.14 47.73 -31.43
CA ARG A 718 -5.72 48.94 -30.71
C ARG A 718 -6.30 49.03 -29.31
N VAL A 719 -7.58 48.69 -29.15
CA VAL A 719 -8.32 48.94 -27.90
C VAL A 719 -8.37 47.71 -27.01
N GLU A 720 -8.21 47.95 -25.70
CA GLU A 720 -8.40 46.94 -24.66
C GLU A 720 -9.88 46.74 -24.34
N ILE A 721 -10.25 45.50 -24.02
CA ILE A 721 -11.63 45.14 -23.64
C ILE A 721 -12.15 46.01 -22.48
N SER A 722 -11.28 46.35 -21.53
CA SER A 722 -11.58 47.22 -20.38
C SER A 722 -12.13 48.59 -20.77
N LEU A 723 -11.51 49.24 -21.76
CA LEU A 723 -11.90 50.59 -22.21
C LEU A 723 -13.21 50.57 -23.00
N VAL A 724 -13.44 49.54 -23.81
CA VAL A 724 -14.71 49.37 -24.53
C VAL A 724 -15.85 49.14 -23.54
N THR A 725 -15.65 48.26 -22.56
CA THR A 725 -16.63 48.00 -21.51
C THR A 725 -16.96 49.28 -20.72
N GLU A 726 -15.96 50.13 -20.43
CA GLU A 726 -16.20 51.40 -19.75
C GLU A 726 -16.98 52.40 -20.61
N ALA A 727 -16.63 52.55 -21.90
CA ALA A 727 -17.37 53.39 -22.84
C ALA A 727 -18.84 52.97 -22.94
N LEU A 728 -19.09 51.66 -22.95
CA LEU A 728 -20.43 51.09 -22.93
C LEU A 728 -21.18 51.41 -21.63
N LYS A 729 -20.54 51.26 -20.46
CA LYS A 729 -21.15 51.65 -19.17
C LYS A 729 -21.56 53.12 -19.15
N ILE A 730 -20.74 53.99 -19.73
CA ILE A 730 -21.03 55.43 -19.85
C ILE A 730 -22.29 55.67 -20.70
N LEU A 731 -22.37 55.06 -21.89
CA LEU A 731 -23.54 55.17 -22.76
C LEU A 731 -24.81 54.62 -22.09
N GLN A 732 -24.71 53.48 -21.41
CA GLN A 732 -25.83 52.90 -20.68
C GLN A 732 -26.29 53.80 -19.53
N ARG A 733 -25.36 54.37 -18.76
CA ARG A 733 -25.65 55.30 -17.65
C ARG A 733 -26.38 56.55 -18.14
N ASN A 734 -26.04 57.04 -19.33
CA ASN A 734 -26.65 58.22 -19.92
C ASN A 734 -27.96 57.93 -20.67
N ASN A 735 -28.45 56.68 -20.62
CA ASN A 735 -29.60 56.20 -21.41
C ASN A 735 -29.47 56.49 -22.92
N SER A 736 -28.24 56.52 -23.42
CA SER A 736 -27.97 56.73 -24.84
C SER A 736 -28.41 55.52 -25.65
N ARG A 737 -29.13 55.76 -26.75
CA ARG A 737 -29.53 54.70 -27.68
C ARG A 737 -28.38 54.38 -28.63
N VAL A 738 -27.69 53.28 -28.38
CA VAL A 738 -26.60 52.82 -29.25
C VAL A 738 -27.18 52.05 -30.42
N LEU A 739 -26.92 52.53 -31.64
CA LEU A 739 -27.40 51.90 -32.87
C LEU A 739 -26.60 50.63 -33.18
N GLY A 740 -25.28 50.68 -32.97
CA GLY A 740 -24.39 49.54 -33.18
C GLY A 740 -22.93 49.97 -33.26
N VAL A 741 -22.08 49.02 -33.63
CA VAL A 741 -20.62 49.17 -33.67
C VAL A 741 -20.13 49.22 -35.11
N VAL A 742 -19.24 50.16 -35.40
CA VAL A 742 -18.45 50.17 -36.64
C VAL A 742 -17.03 49.72 -36.29
N VAL A 743 -16.61 48.59 -36.84
CA VAL A 743 -15.26 48.06 -36.63
C VAL A 743 -14.32 48.71 -37.65
N ASN A 744 -13.35 49.48 -37.19
CA ASN A 744 -12.41 50.21 -38.04
C ASN A 744 -11.02 49.56 -38.06
N ASN A 745 -10.24 49.88 -39.09
CA ASN A 745 -8.87 49.40 -39.30
C ASN A 745 -8.75 47.87 -39.36
N LEU A 746 -9.66 47.20 -40.08
CA LEU A 746 -9.53 45.77 -40.27
C LEU A 746 -8.23 45.45 -41.02
N GLY A 747 -7.28 44.78 -40.36
CA GLY A 747 -6.06 44.30 -40.98
C GLY A 747 -6.33 43.09 -41.87
N ARG A 748 -5.59 42.91 -42.97
CA ARG A 748 -5.65 41.65 -43.73
C ARG A 748 -5.33 40.49 -42.79
N VAL A 749 -6.25 39.54 -42.69
CA VAL A 749 -5.96 38.21 -42.13
C VAL A 749 -4.77 37.69 -42.94
N LYS A 750 -3.61 37.51 -42.29
CA LYS A 750 -2.53 36.73 -42.89
C LYS A 750 -3.07 35.30 -42.98
N SER A 751 -3.44 34.90 -44.20
CA SER A 751 -3.64 33.49 -44.55
C SER A 751 -2.36 32.71 -44.32
#